data_AF-C0NEV2-F1
#
_entry.id   AF-C0NEV2-F1
#
_cell.length_a   1.000
_cell.length_b   1.000
_cell.length_c   1.000
_cell.angle_alpha   90.00
_cell.angle_beta   90.00
_cell.angle_gamma   90.00
#
_symmetry.space_group_name_H-M   'P 1'
#
loop_
_entity.id
_entity.type
_entity.pdbx_description
1 polymer ?
#
loop_
_entity_poly.entity_id
_entity_poly.type
_entity_poly.pdbx_seq_one_letter_code
_entity_poly.pdbx_strand_id
1 'polypeptide(L)'
;MSSDDDTDNPRKRRRIAAPETSPYVLRELIDSVPVAGDGPEQDAYITCVEYWNDNLYIGTSAGEVLHFVSFPSDSQGLDEPSFILASRLSITPSQSSLPPDTPLGVQQILILPSTYKACILCNGVVTFYSLPELSPTYGTTKVGNCKWIGGLDLNESHEGADLFDPVVMIAVSNRIMLVRIGDEPRRVRNIEFPGCLASARRDTIACVADAYSYSLLEVEHRQKIPLFPISSSEESFESGHVEDIPVRTDTPVQGNQPPSISNVPGHGRSASLNTLSSIGHIQPNPHPNFPERSSSITQESYMKNRTLPGSPGSPEKKSPDSSGPSSENGGPGSDGSSPLYQKPLPPPPPKQSTTRLKPHVVSPTASEFLLVTGTEPSEPGVGMFVNVEGDVVRGTLEFRKYPMAIVVDDDSNEGNHPRTSDENQNGYVLAVISADDDEDSRTYLEVQRWNAVPGERRLQKASVEIPSASPSPGAVGIKRSVGASRASFSEIVEVMRMVRLKLSSVISPTIPSTPLENSDPRTRASLEHLQKERELFDNQDTDSEGPKHPSSSSVNRDWEVQRNQEEAKFARGLATANSSILLWEGNKIWRVLRNPLALQLENSLELAKQTSSTDGNEPAIDREAIVGLIQGLQDMEPKTETEYIGLRYVRQKASLLLFVDLLSANAASRVESTIKSTEDALVAGELDPRVVLLLIPLLKDEVLQGPQGIWVYNGLVKAISSRFSPPDVETEHKLPNFRIDDDILHMIRRYLLGWQKKRGYGSVTDETYVFNSVDAALLHLLLYLDAKHIHERNAPLGGSLRSELNKLVDNWKGNFDRAVHLLESYNRLFVLSRLYQSQKMAKHVLATWRRIVEGEKDEGGELSGPAADIQIRKYLVKIRDAHLVEEYGPWLAARNPKLGIQVFADESSRVKFSPPQVISLLQKHAPGAVQEYLEHLVFTKKDTQYADDLIAYYLDTVLSILESSPEARASLTESYSTYRALQAPKPSYLSFITHNHPPEPWWQSRLRLLQLLGGGSTTQFTSTSPPTNLSYSISAVLARIEPFKNELVSENIILDGRQGRHREALRLLTHGLSDYDTAIRYCAYGGPTWSAPPTTTTSDTATAARQAELFTYLLTEFLQIADPVCRAERTSDLLARFASVYDIADVLRLVPDEWSVDILSEYLVRVLRGVVSSVREAKVQRALSAGLYLRVDAGFGEKLESIGGWVEGETGVRALKGSGEVREDVEHEGDNDGERYGGTPGDLVGGIIVDGDGILR
;
A
#
# COMPACT_ATOMS: atom_id res chain seq x y z
N MET A 1 62.36 10.52 38.92
CA MET A 1 61.52 11.51 39.63
C MET A 1 60.27 11.86 38.83
N SER A 2 59.69 10.88 38.14
CA SER A 2 58.37 10.93 37.52
C SER A 2 57.86 9.50 37.69
N SER A 3 56.97 9.36 38.66
CA SER A 3 56.28 8.13 39.03
C SER A 3 54.83 8.56 39.10
N ASP A 4 54.09 8.30 38.02
CA ASP A 4 52.63 8.27 37.95
C ASP A 4 52.30 7.91 36.50
N ASP A 5 52.61 6.67 36.13
CA ASP A 5 52.05 6.00 34.96
C ASP A 5 52.04 4.50 35.26
N ASP A 6 50.89 3.89 34.98
CA ASP A 6 50.58 2.45 34.88
C ASP A 6 49.61 1.85 35.91
N THR A 7 48.65 1.14 35.33
CA THR A 7 47.77 0.07 35.85
C THR A 7 46.32 0.43 36.22
N ASP A 8 45.52 0.54 35.16
CA ASP A 8 44.24 -0.16 34.96
C ASP A 8 43.58 -0.83 36.18
N ASN A 9 42.49 -0.23 36.66
CA ASN A 9 41.49 -0.95 37.44
C ASN A 9 40.23 -1.14 36.55
N PRO A 10 39.86 -2.37 36.19
CA PRO A 10 38.77 -2.63 35.25
C PRO A 10 37.44 -2.14 35.83
N ARG A 11 36.79 -1.28 35.04
CA ARG A 11 35.45 -0.73 35.27
C ARG A 11 34.52 -1.79 35.86
N LYS A 12 34.09 -1.59 37.10
CA LYS A 12 32.91 -2.23 37.69
C LYS A 12 31.79 -2.12 36.68
N ARG A 13 31.45 -3.22 35.97
CA ARG A 13 30.20 -3.33 35.23
C ARG A 13 29.10 -3.13 36.27
N ARG A 14 28.54 -1.92 36.35
CA ARG A 14 27.30 -1.69 37.09
C ARG A 14 26.29 -2.67 36.49
N ARG A 15 26.00 -3.75 37.20
CA ARG A 15 24.80 -4.55 36.96
C ARG A 15 23.66 -3.56 37.09
N ILE A 16 22.97 -3.28 35.99
CA ILE A 16 21.68 -2.59 36.02
C ILE A 16 20.84 -3.42 37.00
N ALA A 17 20.42 -2.82 38.11
CA ALA A 17 19.57 -3.51 39.08
C ALA A 17 18.34 -4.06 38.35
N ALA A 18 17.82 -5.20 38.79
CA ALA A 18 16.65 -5.80 38.17
C ALA A 18 15.50 -4.77 38.17
N PRO A 19 15.01 -4.32 37.02
CA PRO A 19 13.87 -3.40 37.00
C PRO A 19 12.65 -4.15 37.53
N GLU A 20 11.87 -3.52 38.40
CA GLU A 20 10.68 -4.11 39.02
C GLU A 20 9.46 -3.97 38.08
N THR A 21 8.59 -4.98 38.02
CA THR A 21 7.33 -4.94 37.24
C THR A 21 6.22 -4.12 37.91
N SER A 22 6.46 -3.62 39.12
CA SER A 22 5.46 -2.91 39.90
C SER A 22 5.00 -1.60 39.23
N PRO A 23 3.72 -1.19 39.38
CA PRO A 23 3.23 0.10 38.90
C PRO A 23 3.92 1.31 39.54
N TYR A 24 4.52 1.14 40.72
CA TYR A 24 5.29 2.17 41.42
C TYR A 24 6.69 1.68 41.75
N VAL A 25 7.62 2.63 41.82
CA VAL A 25 9.01 2.42 42.18
C VAL A 25 9.47 3.49 43.15
N LEU A 26 10.33 3.09 44.09
CA LEU A 26 10.93 3.98 45.07
C LEU A 26 12.25 4.51 44.52
N ARG A 27 12.40 5.83 44.49
CA ARG A 27 13.68 6.49 44.19
C ARG A 27 14.15 7.26 45.40
N GLU A 28 15.41 7.07 45.75
CA GLU A 28 15.98 7.72 46.92
C GLU A 28 16.01 9.24 46.74
N LEU A 29 15.65 9.96 47.82
CA LEU A 29 15.70 11.41 47.89
C LEU A 29 16.89 11.87 48.72
N ILE A 30 17.00 11.34 49.95
CA ILE A 30 18.11 11.59 50.87
C ILE A 30 18.40 10.27 51.62
N ASP A 31 19.66 9.81 51.57
CA ASP A 31 20.11 8.55 52.19
C ASP A 31 20.15 8.61 53.73
N SER A 32 20.63 9.73 54.27
CA SER A 32 20.84 9.86 55.71
C SER A 32 20.59 11.29 56.14
N VAL A 33 19.37 11.55 56.57
CA VAL A 33 19.01 12.81 57.21
C VAL A 33 19.71 12.86 58.59
N PRO A 34 20.47 13.92 58.91
CA PRO A 34 21.04 14.11 60.24
C PRO A 34 19.93 14.48 61.22
N VAL A 35 19.19 13.50 61.74
CA VAL A 35 18.08 13.75 62.67
C VAL A 35 18.60 14.02 64.08
N ALA A 36 19.69 13.37 64.49
CA ALA A 36 20.39 13.69 65.73
C ALA A 36 21.04 15.08 65.60
N GLY A 37 20.66 15.99 66.48
CA GLY A 37 21.40 17.24 66.69
C GLY A 37 22.72 17.00 67.42
N ASP A 38 23.44 18.08 67.76
CA ASP A 38 24.57 18.02 68.72
C ASP A 38 24.12 17.72 70.17
N GLY A 39 22.82 17.47 70.37
CA GLY A 39 22.21 17.17 71.67
C GLY A 39 22.31 15.70 72.07
N PRO A 40 21.94 15.36 73.33
CA PRO A 40 22.00 14.00 73.87
C PRO A 40 20.92 13.04 73.33
N GLU A 41 19.99 13.53 72.50
CA GLU A 41 18.87 12.76 71.96
C GLU A 41 19.33 11.90 70.77
N GLN A 42 19.96 10.76 71.06
CA GLN A 42 20.43 9.82 70.03
C GLN A 42 19.29 9.10 69.28
N ASP A 43 18.06 9.12 69.83
CA ASP A 43 16.91 8.37 69.33
C ASP A 43 15.90 9.25 68.56
N ALA A 44 16.32 10.42 68.06
CA ALA A 44 15.45 11.30 67.28
C ALA A 44 15.12 10.68 65.90
N TYR A 45 13.87 10.81 65.46
CA TYR A 45 13.37 10.25 64.20
C TYR A 45 12.51 11.25 63.42
N ILE A 46 12.32 10.99 62.12
CA ILE A 46 11.49 11.82 61.23
C ILE A 46 10.00 11.59 61.51
N THR A 47 9.26 12.67 61.75
CA THR A 47 7.83 12.61 62.04
C THR A 47 6.95 13.03 60.86
N CYS A 48 7.39 14.02 60.09
CA CYS A 48 6.69 14.46 58.88
C CYS A 48 7.65 15.12 57.88
N VAL A 49 7.31 15.03 56.60
CA VAL A 49 8.10 15.59 55.50
C VAL A 49 7.18 16.39 54.60
N GLU A 50 7.63 17.58 54.19
CA GLU A 50 6.99 18.41 53.19
C GLU A 50 8.00 18.88 52.14
N TYR A 51 7.56 19.01 50.90
CA TYR A 51 8.39 19.50 49.80
C TYR A 51 7.63 20.57 49.05
N TRP A 52 8.25 21.72 48.84
CA TRP A 52 7.65 22.83 48.10
C TRP A 52 8.73 23.75 47.53
N ASN A 53 8.60 24.09 46.24
CA ASN A 53 9.46 25.05 45.53
C ASN A 53 10.96 24.81 45.75
N ASP A 54 11.43 23.58 45.51
CA ASP A 54 12.83 23.15 45.72
C ASP A 54 13.32 23.21 47.18
N ASN A 55 12.42 23.31 48.15
CA ASN A 55 12.74 23.24 49.58
C ASN A 55 12.09 22.00 50.19
N LEU A 56 12.88 21.26 50.98
CA LEU A 56 12.45 20.08 51.72
C LEU A 56 12.46 20.41 53.22
N TYR A 57 11.30 20.29 53.86
CA TYR A 57 11.08 20.57 55.26
C TYR A 57 10.81 19.26 56.00
N ILE A 58 11.62 18.96 57.01
CA ILE A 58 11.57 17.71 57.76
C ILE A 58 11.32 18.04 59.22
N GLY A 59 10.21 17.56 59.77
CA GLY A 59 9.92 17.61 61.20
C GLY A 59 10.54 16.43 61.94
N THR A 60 11.07 16.67 63.13
CA THR A 60 11.69 15.65 63.99
C THR A 60 10.94 15.46 65.31
N SER A 61 11.10 14.30 65.92
CA SER A 61 10.57 14.00 67.28
C SER A 61 11.21 14.86 68.37
N ALA A 62 12.41 15.42 68.12
CA ALA A 62 13.09 16.39 68.99
C ALA A 62 12.44 17.79 68.99
N GLY A 63 11.43 18.03 68.14
CA GLY A 63 10.81 19.35 68.01
C GLY A 63 11.61 20.31 67.11
N GLU A 64 12.45 19.77 66.23
CA GLU A 64 13.22 20.54 65.26
C GLU A 64 12.62 20.42 63.86
N VAL A 65 12.77 21.49 63.07
CA VAL A 65 12.47 21.50 61.64
C VAL A 65 13.77 21.68 60.89
N LEU A 66 14.14 20.67 60.10
CA LEU A 66 15.29 20.72 59.21
C LEU A 66 14.81 21.23 57.85
N HIS A 67 15.46 22.26 57.35
CA HIS A 67 15.16 22.86 56.06
C HIS A 67 16.33 22.61 55.10
N PHE A 68 16.08 21.83 54.06
CA PHE A 68 17.03 21.56 52.99
C PHE A 68 16.61 22.26 51.71
N VAL A 69 17.58 22.73 50.93
CA VAL A 69 17.36 23.30 49.60
C VAL A 69 17.90 22.33 48.56
N SER A 70 17.10 22.02 47.54
CA SER A 70 17.51 21.18 46.41
C SER A 70 18.13 22.00 45.30
N PHE A 71 19.32 21.61 44.87
CA PHE A 71 19.99 22.17 43.70
C PHE A 71 20.02 21.14 42.57
N PRO A 72 19.72 21.54 41.32
CA PRO A 72 19.93 20.67 40.17
C PRO A 72 21.43 20.34 40.06
N SER A 73 21.75 19.11 39.71
CA SER A 73 23.13 18.71 39.48
C SER A 73 23.67 19.33 38.19
N ASP A 74 24.88 19.90 38.24
CA ASP A 74 25.56 20.51 37.08
C ASP A 74 26.02 19.48 36.04
N SER A 75 26.16 18.21 36.44
CA SER A 75 26.68 17.15 35.58
C SER A 75 25.63 16.64 34.59
N GLN A 76 25.93 16.69 33.29
CA GLN A 76 25.05 16.28 32.16
C GLN A 76 24.59 14.80 32.13
N GLY A 77 24.76 14.04 33.21
CA GLY A 77 24.43 12.60 33.27
C GLY A 77 23.86 12.10 34.60
N LEU A 78 23.82 12.92 35.66
CA LEU A 78 23.19 12.59 36.94
C LEU A 78 22.15 13.69 37.21
N ASP A 79 20.88 13.42 36.91
CA ASP A 79 19.79 14.38 37.19
C ASP A 79 19.27 14.27 38.64
N GLU A 80 20.00 13.59 39.53
CA GLU A 80 19.63 13.52 40.94
C GLU A 80 19.96 14.85 41.61
N PRO A 81 18.98 15.54 42.21
CA PRO A 81 19.23 16.81 42.87
C PRO A 81 20.02 16.60 44.17
N SER A 82 20.91 17.54 44.45
CA SER A 82 21.67 17.58 45.70
C SER A 82 20.93 18.41 46.75
N PHE A 83 20.92 17.96 48.00
CA PHE A 83 20.27 18.66 49.11
C PHE A 83 21.31 19.22 50.07
N ILE A 84 21.18 20.50 50.41
CA ILE A 84 22.03 21.16 51.40
C ILE A 84 21.15 21.64 52.55
N LEU A 85 21.53 21.30 53.79
CA LEU A 85 20.85 21.78 55.00
C LEU A 85 21.05 23.30 55.12
N ALA A 86 20.01 24.08 54.87
CA ALA A 86 20.04 25.53 54.93
C ALA A 86 19.78 26.06 56.34
N SER A 87 18.84 25.46 57.08
CA SER A 87 18.58 25.83 58.47
C SER A 87 18.05 24.66 59.30
N ARG A 88 18.32 24.71 60.61
CA ARG A 88 17.76 23.84 61.63
C ARG A 88 17.06 24.71 62.67
N LEU A 89 15.74 24.64 62.72
CA LEU A 89 14.90 25.46 63.60
C LEU A 89 14.39 24.61 64.77
N SER A 90 14.87 24.87 65.99
CA SER A 90 14.35 24.23 67.20
C SER A 90 13.13 25.00 67.73
N ILE A 91 11.95 24.38 67.76
CA ILE A 91 10.71 25.01 68.20
C ILE A 91 10.59 24.83 69.72
N THR A 92 10.78 25.92 70.48
CA THR A 92 10.77 25.89 71.95
C THR A 92 9.47 25.28 72.48
N PRO A 93 9.53 24.24 73.35
CA PRO A 93 8.35 23.67 73.97
C PRO A 93 7.66 24.72 74.82
N SER A 94 6.35 24.92 74.61
CA SER A 94 5.57 25.75 75.53
C SER A 94 5.50 25.04 76.88
N GLN A 95 5.74 25.76 77.98
CA GLN A 95 5.65 25.27 79.36
C GLN A 95 4.22 24.86 79.80
N SER A 96 3.29 24.69 78.86
CA SER A 96 1.98 24.12 79.16
C SER A 96 2.16 22.64 79.45
N SER A 97 1.63 22.17 80.58
CA SER A 97 1.60 20.74 80.91
C SER A 97 0.87 20.00 79.81
N LEU A 98 1.62 19.35 78.93
CA LEU A 98 1.05 18.54 77.85
C LEU A 98 0.30 17.38 78.48
N PRO A 99 -0.91 17.05 77.99
CA PRO A 99 -1.57 15.79 78.30
C PRO A 99 -0.60 14.63 78.05
N PRO A 100 -0.57 13.59 78.91
CA PRO A 100 0.39 12.49 78.83
C PRO A 100 0.35 11.73 77.48
N ASP A 101 -0.79 11.78 76.77
CA ASP A 101 -0.99 11.12 75.47
C ASP A 101 -0.56 11.99 74.26
N THR A 102 0.00 13.19 74.47
CA THR A 102 0.36 14.08 73.34
C THR A 102 1.69 13.64 72.73
N PRO A 103 1.75 13.32 71.41
CA PRO A 103 3.01 12.98 70.78
C PRO A 103 3.97 14.17 70.83
N LEU A 104 5.19 13.93 71.30
CA LEU A 104 6.24 14.95 71.40
C LEU A 104 6.88 15.20 70.03
N GLY A 105 7.38 16.41 69.85
CA GLY A 105 8.05 16.86 68.64
C GLY A 105 7.14 17.56 67.63
N VAL A 106 7.66 17.71 66.40
CA VAL A 106 6.91 18.27 65.28
C VAL A 106 5.92 17.21 64.81
N GLN A 107 4.62 17.51 64.83
CA GLN A 107 3.59 16.55 64.43
C GLN A 107 3.19 16.76 62.96
N GLN A 108 3.09 18.03 62.52
CA GLN A 108 2.69 18.36 61.17
C GLN A 108 3.26 19.70 60.72
N ILE A 109 3.75 19.72 59.49
CA ILE A 109 4.09 20.93 58.74
C ILE A 109 3.01 21.11 57.68
N LEU A 110 2.36 22.28 57.66
CA LEU A 110 1.38 22.67 56.66
C LEU A 110 1.91 23.88 55.89
N ILE A 111 2.19 23.70 54.61
CA ILE A 111 2.69 24.74 53.70
C ILE A 111 1.50 25.41 53.03
N LEU A 112 1.51 26.75 52.98
CA LEU A 112 0.49 27.58 52.35
C LEU A 112 1.15 28.43 51.25
N PRO A 113 1.21 27.91 50.00
CA PRO A 113 1.90 28.57 48.89
C PRO A 113 1.37 29.97 48.59
N SER A 114 0.04 30.14 48.55
CA SER A 114 -0.59 31.41 48.14
C SER A 114 -0.27 32.60 49.04
N THR A 115 0.12 32.35 50.30
CA THR A 115 0.52 33.39 51.25
C THR A 115 2.01 33.37 51.59
N TYR A 116 2.78 32.42 51.03
CA TYR A 116 4.18 32.15 51.40
C TYR A 116 4.35 31.99 52.92
N LYS A 117 3.44 31.21 53.55
CA LYS A 117 3.45 30.93 55.00
C LYS A 117 3.44 29.44 55.28
N ALA A 118 3.92 29.04 56.46
CA ALA A 118 3.81 27.69 56.98
C ALA A 118 3.23 27.69 58.39
N CYS A 119 2.32 26.75 58.66
CA CYS A 119 1.81 26.46 60.00
C CYS A 119 2.47 25.17 60.49
N ILE A 120 3.14 25.24 61.64
CA ILE A 120 3.85 24.09 62.21
C ILE A 120 3.19 23.75 63.53
N LEU A 121 2.69 22.51 63.63
CA LEU A 121 2.18 21.94 64.86
C LEU A 121 3.32 21.18 65.54
N CYS A 122 3.80 21.70 66.68
CA CYS A 122 4.84 21.08 67.48
C CYS A 122 4.43 21.09 68.95
N ASN A 123 4.53 19.95 69.63
CA ASN A 123 4.18 19.82 71.05
C ASN A 123 2.78 20.40 71.36
N GLY A 124 1.78 20.12 70.53
CA GLY A 124 0.40 20.61 70.71
C GLY A 124 0.18 22.11 70.52
N VAL A 125 1.19 22.86 70.04
CA VAL A 125 1.10 24.29 69.75
C VAL A 125 1.33 24.54 68.26
N VAL A 126 0.46 25.35 67.67
CA VAL A 126 0.60 25.83 66.30
C VAL A 126 1.33 27.17 66.29
N THR A 127 2.44 27.23 65.56
CA THR A 127 3.21 28.45 65.27
C THR A 127 3.21 28.73 63.76
N PHE A 128 3.42 30.00 63.40
CA PHE A 128 3.36 30.46 62.02
C PHE A 128 4.72 31.00 61.58
N TYR A 129 5.12 30.67 60.35
CA TYR A 129 6.42 31.06 59.78
C TYR A 129 6.26 31.54 58.34
N SER A 130 7.20 32.36 57.88
CA SER A 130 7.33 32.76 56.48
C SER A 130 8.20 31.77 55.71
N LEU A 131 7.79 31.46 54.48
CA LEU A 131 8.53 30.60 53.56
C LEU A 131 9.44 31.44 52.64
N PRO A 132 10.57 30.90 52.17
CA PRO A 132 11.09 29.56 52.47
C PRO A 132 11.92 29.46 53.76
N GLU A 133 12.37 30.58 54.33
CA GLU A 133 13.40 30.63 55.40
C GLU A 133 12.94 30.16 56.79
N LEU A 134 11.63 29.98 56.99
CA LEU A 134 11.01 29.66 58.29
C LEU A 134 11.22 30.73 59.37
N SER A 135 11.12 32.00 58.98
CA SER A 135 11.14 33.13 59.92
C SER A 135 9.80 33.26 60.67
N PRO A 136 9.77 33.33 62.02
CA PRO A 136 8.51 33.44 62.76
C PRO A 136 7.66 34.63 62.31
N THR A 137 6.39 34.36 61.96
CA THR A 137 5.43 35.37 61.47
C THR A 137 4.31 35.59 62.50
N TYR A 138 3.66 36.75 62.45
CA TYR A 138 2.56 37.17 63.34
C TYR A 138 2.93 37.30 64.83
N GLY A 139 4.21 37.53 65.13
CA GLY A 139 4.70 37.87 66.47
C GLY A 139 4.39 36.80 67.52
N THR A 140 3.45 37.10 68.42
CA THR A 140 3.07 36.24 69.57
C THR A 140 1.89 35.30 69.27
N THR A 141 1.37 35.30 68.05
CA THR A 141 0.19 34.50 67.68
C THR A 141 0.54 33.00 67.69
N LYS A 142 0.01 32.28 68.68
CA LYS A 142 0.17 30.82 68.84
C LYS A 142 -1.16 30.21 69.27
N VAL A 143 -1.48 29.02 68.77
CA VAL A 143 -2.69 28.29 69.17
C VAL A 143 -2.28 27.04 69.96
N GLY A 144 -2.55 27.01 71.26
CA GLY A 144 -2.26 25.85 72.11
C GLY A 144 -3.38 24.81 72.13
N ASN A 145 -3.08 23.62 72.68
CA ASN A 145 -4.00 22.48 72.78
C ASN A 145 -4.54 22.01 71.42
N CYS A 146 -3.75 22.17 70.36
CA CYS A 146 -4.08 21.69 69.03
C CYS A 146 -3.71 20.23 68.89
N LYS A 147 -4.60 19.45 68.27
CA LYS A 147 -4.40 18.03 67.97
C LYS A 147 -4.10 17.77 66.50
N TRP A 148 -4.59 18.63 65.61
CA TRP A 148 -4.43 18.48 64.17
C TRP A 148 -4.58 19.83 63.46
N ILE A 149 -3.90 20.00 62.32
CA ILE A 149 -4.03 21.17 61.44
C ILE A 149 -4.20 20.70 59.99
N GLY A 150 -4.88 21.46 59.13
CA GLY A 150 -5.03 21.11 57.73
C GLY A 150 -6.38 21.54 57.17
N GLY A 151 -7.07 20.63 56.47
CA GLY A 151 -8.45 20.84 56.03
C GLY A 151 -8.59 21.96 55.00
N LEU A 152 -7.54 22.14 54.19
CA LEU A 152 -7.60 22.98 53.00
C LEU A 152 -8.64 22.41 52.03
N ASP A 153 -9.21 23.29 51.22
CA ASP A 153 -10.17 22.87 50.22
C ASP A 153 -9.47 22.12 49.10
N LEU A 154 -9.76 20.83 48.93
CA LEU A 154 -9.16 20.06 47.85
C LEU A 154 -9.82 20.35 46.48
N ASN A 155 -10.92 21.12 46.43
CA ASN A 155 -11.55 21.55 45.18
C ASN A 155 -10.99 22.89 44.65
N GLU A 156 -10.33 23.68 45.52
CA GLU A 156 -9.64 24.90 45.10
C GLU A 156 -8.24 24.58 44.57
N SER A 157 -7.89 25.07 43.38
CA SER A 157 -6.54 24.93 42.85
C SER A 157 -5.57 25.86 43.59
N HIS A 158 -4.74 25.32 44.48
CA HIS A 158 -3.76 26.10 45.24
C HIS A 158 -2.54 26.58 44.43
N GLU A 159 -2.44 26.20 43.15
CA GLU A 159 -1.38 26.65 42.22
C GLU A 159 -1.79 27.84 41.33
N GLY A 160 -3.05 28.28 41.40
CA GLY A 160 -3.54 29.41 40.60
C GLY A 160 -3.05 30.78 41.11
N ALA A 161 -2.78 31.70 40.19
CA ALA A 161 -2.40 33.09 40.47
C ALA A 161 -3.49 33.92 41.17
N ASP A 162 -4.68 33.35 41.37
CA ASP A 162 -5.71 33.98 42.16
C ASP A 162 -5.27 33.95 43.64
N LEU A 163 -4.71 35.08 44.09
CA LEU A 163 -4.32 35.34 45.47
C LEU A 163 -5.55 35.30 46.39
N PHE A 164 -6.01 34.11 46.72
CA PHE A 164 -6.96 33.88 47.79
C PHE A 164 -6.21 33.48 49.06
N ASP A 165 -6.53 34.20 50.12
CA ASP A 165 -6.15 33.86 51.49
C ASP A 165 -6.77 32.50 51.89
N PRO A 166 -5.98 31.42 52.06
CA PRO A 166 -6.48 30.07 52.28
C PRO A 166 -7.14 29.94 53.66
N VAL A 167 -8.16 29.10 53.75
CA VAL A 167 -8.86 28.78 55.00
C VAL A 167 -8.40 27.42 55.52
N VAL A 168 -7.73 27.44 56.66
CA VAL A 168 -7.19 26.27 57.37
C VAL A 168 -8.10 25.89 58.52
N MET A 169 -8.29 24.59 58.72
CA MET A 169 -8.92 24.01 59.91
C MET A 169 -7.85 23.71 60.97
N ILE A 170 -8.02 24.26 62.16
CA ILE A 170 -7.18 24.01 63.34
C ILE A 170 -8.05 23.29 64.38
N ALA A 171 -7.78 22.01 64.61
CA ALA A 171 -8.47 21.20 65.59
C ALA A 171 -7.87 21.43 66.98
N VAL A 172 -8.58 22.18 67.81
CA VAL A 172 -8.31 22.33 69.25
C VAL A 172 -9.06 21.24 70.00
N SER A 173 -8.63 20.92 71.23
CA SER A 173 -9.20 19.84 72.06
C SER A 173 -10.72 19.66 72.01
N ASN A 174 -11.50 20.75 72.03
CA ASN A 174 -12.97 20.72 72.08
C ASN A 174 -13.66 21.32 70.84
N ARG A 175 -12.93 21.82 69.83
CA ARG A 175 -13.51 22.51 68.67
C ARG A 175 -12.56 22.58 67.48
N ILE A 176 -13.13 22.69 66.29
CA ILE A 176 -12.40 23.01 65.06
C ILE A 176 -12.55 24.51 64.77
N MET A 177 -11.42 25.20 64.61
CA MET A 177 -11.36 26.61 64.25
C MET A 177 -11.03 26.74 62.76
N LEU A 178 -11.87 27.43 61.99
CA LEU A 178 -11.55 27.85 60.63
C LEU A 178 -10.85 29.20 60.70
N VAL A 179 -9.59 29.22 60.27
CA VAL A 179 -8.73 30.39 60.28
C VAL A 179 -8.32 30.69 58.87
N ARG A 180 -8.63 31.91 58.41
CA ARG A 180 -8.14 32.39 57.14
C ARG A 180 -6.77 33.02 57.33
N ILE A 181 -5.80 32.54 56.56
CA ILE A 181 -4.42 32.99 56.60
C ILE A 181 -4.22 33.97 55.46
N GLY A 182 -3.74 35.17 55.79
CA GLY A 182 -3.36 36.22 54.85
C GLY A 182 -2.23 37.05 55.47
N ASP A 183 -2.28 38.37 55.33
CA ASP A 183 -1.35 39.27 56.03
C ASP A 183 -1.50 39.22 57.56
N GLU A 184 -2.69 38.91 58.07
CA GLU A 184 -2.94 38.57 59.47
C GLU A 184 -3.90 37.37 59.56
N PRO A 185 -3.68 36.42 60.49
CA PRO A 185 -4.54 35.26 60.65
C PRO A 185 -5.88 35.68 61.26
N ARG A 186 -6.96 35.59 60.48
CA ARG A 186 -8.32 35.93 60.94
C ARG A 186 -9.15 34.68 61.19
N ARG A 187 -9.68 34.55 62.40
CA ARG A 187 -10.62 33.47 62.75
C ARG A 187 -11.95 33.72 62.05
N VAL A 188 -12.36 32.78 61.18
CA VAL A 188 -13.59 32.84 60.40
C VAL A 188 -14.76 32.24 61.18
N ARG A 189 -14.60 30.99 61.64
CA ARG A 189 -15.67 30.21 62.30
C ARG A 189 -15.12 29.23 63.33
N ASN A 190 -15.97 28.81 64.26
CA ASN A 190 -15.71 27.73 65.20
C ASN A 190 -16.83 26.68 65.06
N ILE A 191 -16.45 25.41 64.99
CA ILE A 191 -17.36 24.27 64.94
C ILE A 191 -17.06 23.39 66.15
N GLU A 192 -18.07 23.09 66.97
CA GLU A 192 -17.89 22.23 68.15
C GLU A 192 -17.77 20.77 67.69
N PHE A 193 -16.54 20.30 67.60
CA PHE A 193 -16.21 18.91 67.33
C PHE A 193 -14.98 18.55 68.20
N PRO A 194 -15.18 17.88 69.34
CA PRO A 194 -14.11 17.58 70.27
C PRO A 194 -13.21 16.46 69.73
N GLY A 195 -11.90 16.62 69.90
CA GLY A 195 -10.95 15.54 69.66
C GLY A 195 -10.68 15.18 68.20
N CYS A 196 -10.93 16.07 67.23
CA CYS A 196 -10.57 15.82 65.81
C CYS A 196 -9.08 15.47 65.67
N LEU A 197 -8.81 14.33 65.02
CA LEU A 197 -7.48 13.77 64.76
C LEU A 197 -7.09 13.79 63.28
N ALA A 198 -8.07 13.73 62.38
CA ALA A 198 -7.86 13.77 60.94
C ALA A 198 -9.05 14.41 60.24
N SER A 199 -8.82 15.08 59.11
CA SER A 199 -9.88 15.61 58.27
C SER A 199 -9.43 15.84 56.83
N ALA A 200 -10.37 15.74 55.89
CA ALA A 200 -10.24 16.18 54.51
C ALA A 200 -11.48 17.02 54.12
N ARG A 201 -11.30 18.10 53.35
CA ARG A 201 -12.37 19.03 52.97
C ARG A 201 -12.53 19.13 51.45
N ARG A 202 -13.78 19.14 51.00
CA ARG A 202 -14.23 19.35 49.62
C ARG A 202 -15.34 20.40 49.65
N ASP A 203 -15.05 21.60 49.18
CA ASP A 203 -15.93 22.77 49.26
C ASP A 203 -16.45 23.01 50.69
N THR A 204 -17.77 22.92 50.88
CA THR A 204 -18.45 23.18 52.15
C THR A 204 -18.49 21.96 53.06
N ILE A 205 -18.08 20.78 52.58
CA ILE A 205 -18.17 19.51 53.33
C ILE A 205 -16.78 19.05 53.74
N ALA A 206 -16.59 18.82 55.03
CA ALA A 206 -15.38 18.28 55.61
C ALA A 206 -15.65 16.93 56.26
N CYS A 207 -15.02 15.87 55.75
CA CYS A 207 -14.96 14.61 56.48
C CYS A 207 -13.95 14.75 57.62
N VAL A 208 -14.37 14.42 58.84
CA VAL A 208 -13.57 14.50 60.05
C VAL A 208 -13.61 13.18 60.81
N ALA A 209 -12.57 12.92 61.57
CA ALA A 209 -12.48 11.77 62.44
C ALA A 209 -12.00 12.20 63.83
N ASP A 210 -12.67 11.72 64.88
CA ASP A 210 -12.13 11.74 66.22
C ASP A 210 -11.38 10.41 66.49
N ALA A 211 -11.22 10.03 67.77
CA ALA A 211 -10.58 8.78 68.14
C ALA A 211 -11.48 7.54 68.03
N TYR A 212 -12.78 7.73 67.73
CA TYR A 212 -13.82 6.70 67.83
C TYR A 212 -14.57 6.52 66.50
N SER A 213 -14.90 7.60 65.79
CA SER A 213 -15.80 7.57 64.65
C SER A 213 -15.48 8.61 63.57
N TYR A 214 -15.96 8.32 62.37
CA TYR A 214 -15.97 9.26 61.25
C TYR A 214 -17.29 10.05 61.21
N SER A 215 -17.23 11.31 60.80
CA SER A 215 -18.40 12.17 60.60
C SER A 215 -18.17 13.12 59.44
N LEU A 216 -19.21 13.46 58.70
CA LEU A 216 -19.19 14.60 57.77
C LEU A 216 -19.65 15.86 58.50
N LEU A 217 -18.95 16.95 58.26
CA LEU A 217 -19.30 18.26 58.77
C LEU A 217 -19.61 19.20 57.61
N GLU A 218 -20.82 19.74 57.60
CA GLU A 218 -21.18 20.86 56.75
C GLU A 218 -20.62 22.13 57.38
N VAL A 219 -19.50 22.62 56.84
CA VAL A 219 -18.70 23.73 57.38
C VAL A 219 -19.48 25.06 57.36
N GLU A 220 -20.41 25.21 56.41
CA GLU A 220 -21.23 26.42 56.29
C GLU A 220 -22.41 26.42 57.27
N HIS A 221 -23.19 25.34 57.30
CA HIS A 221 -24.41 25.21 58.10
C HIS A 221 -24.18 24.66 59.51
N ARG A 222 -22.96 24.22 59.85
CA ARG A 222 -22.58 23.62 61.15
C ARG A 222 -23.42 22.38 61.50
N GLN A 223 -23.62 21.54 60.51
CA GLN A 223 -24.32 20.28 60.67
C GLN A 223 -23.31 19.14 60.73
N LYS A 224 -23.61 18.13 61.54
CA LYS A 224 -22.81 16.92 61.66
C LYS A 224 -23.64 15.73 61.19
N ILE A 225 -23.08 14.95 60.28
CA ILE A 225 -23.64 13.69 59.80
C ILE A 225 -22.71 12.57 60.29
N PRO A 226 -23.08 11.82 61.35
CA PRO A 226 -22.30 10.71 61.87
C PRO A 226 -22.33 9.53 60.89
N LEU A 227 -21.14 8.99 60.54
CA LEU A 227 -21.00 7.92 59.56
C LEU A 227 -20.94 6.52 60.21
N PHE A 228 -19.76 6.11 60.70
CA PHE A 228 -19.53 4.80 61.33
C PHE A 228 -18.27 4.82 62.22
N PRO A 229 -18.14 3.88 63.18
CA PRO A 229 -16.99 3.79 64.07
C PRO A 229 -15.71 3.33 63.32
N ILE A 230 -14.55 3.78 63.82
CA ILE A 230 -13.23 3.41 63.28
C ILE A 230 -12.93 1.94 63.61
N SER A 231 -13.22 1.52 64.84
CA SER A 231 -13.11 0.12 65.26
C SER A 231 -14.49 -0.53 65.35
N SER A 232 -14.66 -1.66 64.68
CA SER A 232 -15.89 -2.46 64.74
C SER A 232 -16.17 -3.10 66.11
N SER A 233 -15.20 -3.09 67.04
CA SER A 233 -15.43 -3.54 68.43
C SER A 233 -16.25 -2.56 69.27
N GLU A 234 -16.58 -1.38 68.76
CA GLU A 234 -17.36 -0.36 69.47
C GLU A 234 -18.87 -0.50 69.18
N GLU A 235 -19.65 -1.08 70.11
CA GLU A 235 -21.08 -1.37 69.95
C GLU A 235 -22.04 -0.16 70.18
N SER A 236 -21.56 1.09 70.16
CA SER A 236 -22.39 2.26 70.50
C SER A 236 -22.42 3.28 69.36
N PHE A 237 -23.25 3.05 68.34
CA PHE A 237 -23.42 4.03 67.25
C PHE A 237 -24.81 3.99 66.61
N GLU A 238 -25.45 5.16 66.49
CA GLU A 238 -26.61 5.38 65.62
C GLU A 238 -26.14 6.23 64.42
N SER A 239 -26.07 5.64 63.23
CA SER A 239 -25.63 6.33 62.00
C SER A 239 -26.75 7.14 61.35
N GLY A 240 -26.38 8.23 60.67
CA GLY A 240 -27.27 8.94 59.74
C GLY A 240 -28.22 10.00 60.32
N HIS A 241 -28.13 10.34 61.61
CA HIS A 241 -28.91 11.46 62.16
C HIS A 241 -28.16 12.79 62.01
N VAL A 242 -28.73 13.75 61.28
CA VAL A 242 -28.17 15.11 61.16
C VAL A 242 -28.30 15.83 62.51
N GLU A 243 -27.17 16.08 63.16
CA GLU A 243 -27.10 16.84 64.40
C GLU A 243 -26.77 18.31 64.09
N ASP A 244 -27.64 19.24 64.50
CA ASP A 244 -27.31 20.67 64.48
C ASP A 244 -26.38 20.99 65.67
N ILE A 245 -25.21 21.57 65.41
CA ILE A 245 -24.22 21.88 66.45
C ILE A 245 -24.64 23.16 67.21
N PRO A 246 -24.81 23.13 68.55
CA PRO A 246 -25.36 24.24 69.33
C PRO A 246 -24.50 25.52 69.30
N VAL A 247 -25.19 26.67 69.35
CA VAL A 247 -24.59 28.02 69.35
C VAL A 247 -24.34 28.51 70.77
N ARG A 248 -23.08 28.80 71.14
CA ARG A 248 -22.77 29.78 72.19
C ARG A 248 -22.53 31.15 71.55
N THR A 249 -23.47 32.07 71.73
CA THR A 249 -23.28 33.50 71.44
C THR A 249 -22.26 34.08 72.41
N ASP A 250 -21.03 34.31 71.95
CA ASP A 250 -20.09 35.20 72.62
C ASP A 250 -20.52 36.66 72.39
N THR A 251 -21.14 37.22 73.42
CA THR A 251 -21.27 38.65 73.78
C THR A 251 -22.07 39.61 72.86
N PRO A 252 -22.91 40.48 73.46
CA PRO A 252 -23.92 41.25 72.75
C PRO A 252 -23.32 42.50 72.11
N VAL A 253 -23.38 42.58 70.77
CA VAL A 253 -23.27 43.87 70.08
C VAL A 253 -24.61 44.58 70.25
N GLN A 254 -24.55 45.67 71.01
CA GLN A 254 -25.63 46.57 71.36
C GLN A 254 -26.13 47.33 70.11
N GLY A 255 -26.80 46.61 69.20
CA GLY A 255 -27.42 47.15 68.00
C GLY A 255 -28.85 47.58 68.29
N ASN A 256 -29.12 48.88 68.13
CA ASN A 256 -30.42 49.52 68.31
C ASN A 256 -31.57 48.75 67.67
N GLN A 257 -32.67 48.66 68.43
CA GLN A 257 -33.97 48.15 68.03
C GLN A 257 -34.48 48.80 66.74
N PRO A 258 -34.90 48.01 65.74
CA PRO A 258 -35.98 48.36 64.85
C PRO A 258 -37.30 47.79 65.40
N PRO A 259 -38.44 48.49 65.23
CA PRO A 259 -39.69 48.16 65.87
C PRO A 259 -40.42 47.00 65.17
N SER A 260 -40.97 46.14 66.01
CA SER A 260 -42.19 45.31 65.85
C SER A 260 -42.91 45.37 64.50
N ILE A 261 -42.88 44.25 63.77
CA ILE A 261 -44.03 43.80 62.97
C ILE A 261 -44.39 42.38 63.44
N SER A 262 -45.59 42.31 63.99
CA SER A 262 -46.30 41.13 64.47
C SER A 262 -46.99 40.36 63.33
N ASN A 263 -47.17 39.06 63.56
CA ASN A 263 -48.08 38.11 62.87
C ASN A 263 -47.62 37.67 61.47
N VAL A 264 -47.55 36.38 61.12
CA VAL A 264 -48.58 35.34 61.20
C VAL A 264 -47.93 33.93 61.20
N PRO A 265 -48.42 32.94 61.97
CA PRO A 265 -47.95 31.55 61.95
C PRO A 265 -48.66 30.73 60.86
N GLY A 266 -47.90 30.08 59.98
CA GLY A 266 -48.38 29.14 58.96
C GLY A 266 -47.98 27.70 59.28
N HIS A 267 -48.96 26.90 59.67
CA HIS A 267 -48.89 25.46 59.88
C HIS A 267 -48.69 24.66 58.58
N GLY A 268 -48.19 23.43 58.71
CA GLY A 268 -48.57 22.31 57.83
C GLY A 268 -47.40 21.45 57.39
N ARG A 269 -47.06 20.40 58.15
CA ARG A 269 -47.49 19.01 57.93
C ARG A 269 -46.58 18.22 56.98
N SER A 270 -45.74 17.42 57.64
CA SER A 270 -45.25 16.13 57.22
C SER A 270 -46.37 15.20 56.74
N ALA A 271 -46.17 14.57 55.58
CA ALA A 271 -46.79 13.31 55.22
C ALA A 271 -45.90 12.60 54.20
N SER A 272 -45.49 11.41 54.59
CA SER A 272 -44.86 10.36 53.81
C SER A 272 -45.82 9.75 52.79
N LEU A 273 -45.23 8.99 51.84
CA LEU A 273 -45.77 7.94 50.98
C LEU A 273 -45.86 8.19 49.47
N ASN A 274 -45.40 7.13 48.78
CA ASN A 274 -45.81 6.59 47.48
C ASN A 274 -45.13 7.08 46.20
N THR A 275 -44.11 6.29 45.82
CA THR A 275 -44.02 5.55 44.55
C THR A 275 -45.07 5.89 43.48
N LEU A 276 -44.64 6.61 42.44
CA LEU A 276 -45.30 6.66 41.14
C LEU A 276 -44.25 6.39 40.07
N SER A 277 -44.14 5.12 39.69
CA SER A 277 -43.62 4.69 38.41
C SER A 277 -44.78 4.80 37.41
N SER A 278 -44.76 5.77 36.48
CA SER A 278 -45.48 5.65 35.20
C SER A 278 -45.27 6.89 34.33
N ILE A 279 -44.74 6.63 33.13
CA ILE A 279 -44.98 7.34 31.87
C ILE A 279 -44.54 8.82 31.79
N GLY A 280 -43.65 9.07 30.83
CA GLY A 280 -43.32 10.43 30.41
C GLY A 280 -42.29 10.43 29.29
N HIS A 281 -42.62 9.80 28.16
CA HIS A 281 -41.94 10.03 26.89
C HIS A 281 -41.95 11.54 26.58
N ILE A 282 -40.87 12.25 26.90
CA ILE A 282 -40.64 13.62 26.41
C ILE A 282 -39.64 13.50 25.28
N GLN A 283 -40.19 13.67 24.09
CA GLN A 283 -39.53 13.70 22.81
C GLN A 283 -38.52 14.88 22.78
N PRO A 284 -37.24 14.64 22.46
CA PRO A 284 -36.25 15.71 22.37
C PRO A 284 -36.44 16.52 21.09
N ASN A 285 -36.56 17.83 21.25
CA ASN A 285 -36.64 18.79 20.16
C ASN A 285 -35.26 18.93 19.47
N PRO A 286 -35.20 18.92 18.12
CA PRO A 286 -33.96 18.97 17.36
C PRO A 286 -33.48 20.41 17.18
N HIS A 287 -32.25 20.71 17.60
CA HIS A 287 -31.50 21.88 17.13
C HIS A 287 -30.27 21.44 16.31
N PRO A 288 -29.84 22.27 15.34
CA PRO A 288 -29.35 21.79 14.05
C PRO A 288 -27.81 21.74 13.93
N ASN A 289 -27.35 20.64 13.34
CA ASN A 289 -26.17 20.46 12.48
C ASN A 289 -25.11 21.56 12.47
N PHE A 290 -24.01 21.35 13.21
CA PHE A 290 -22.69 21.81 12.80
C PHE A 290 -21.95 20.66 12.11
N PRO A 291 -21.31 20.88 10.94
CA PRO A 291 -20.72 19.83 10.14
C PRO A 291 -19.34 19.44 10.71
N GLU A 292 -19.28 18.33 11.44
CA GLU A 292 -18.01 17.72 11.81
C GLU A 292 -17.41 16.98 10.61
N ARG A 293 -16.22 17.47 10.25
CA ARG A 293 -15.41 17.07 9.11
C ARG A 293 -14.81 15.68 9.39
N SER A 294 -15.49 14.64 8.91
CA SER A 294 -15.05 13.26 9.05
C SER A 294 -13.65 13.05 8.46
N SER A 295 -12.69 12.75 9.33
CA SER A 295 -11.39 12.19 8.98
C SER A 295 -11.60 10.77 8.48
N SER A 296 -11.14 10.52 7.25
CA SER A 296 -11.25 9.26 6.54
C SER A 296 -10.35 8.19 7.17
N ILE A 297 -10.87 7.43 8.12
CA ILE A 297 -10.31 6.13 8.50
C ILE A 297 -11.02 5.07 7.64
N THR A 298 -10.26 4.49 6.72
CA THR A 298 -10.68 3.37 5.87
C THR A 298 -10.81 2.12 6.73
N GLN A 299 -12.02 1.82 7.19
CA GLN A 299 -12.35 0.53 7.80
C GLN A 299 -12.48 -0.54 6.72
N GLU A 300 -11.54 -1.48 6.72
CA GLU A 300 -11.59 -2.71 5.93
C GLU A 300 -12.76 -3.58 6.41
N SER A 301 -13.79 -3.69 5.58
CA SER A 301 -15.03 -4.37 5.89
C SER A 301 -14.91 -5.88 5.61
N TYR A 302 -14.60 -6.68 6.63
CA TYR A 302 -14.81 -8.13 6.55
C TYR A 302 -16.27 -8.48 6.83
N MET A 303 -17.03 -8.57 5.73
CA MET A 303 -18.35 -9.18 5.68
C MET A 303 -18.27 -10.67 6.07
N LYS A 304 -18.79 -11.03 7.25
CA LYS A 304 -19.34 -12.38 7.49
C LYS A 304 -20.54 -12.31 8.42
N ASN A 305 -21.66 -11.94 7.79
CA ASN A 305 -23.01 -12.19 8.29
C ASN A 305 -23.19 -13.70 8.50
N ARG A 306 -23.37 -14.13 9.75
CA ARG A 306 -24.08 -15.37 10.05
C ARG A 306 -25.04 -15.15 11.22
N THR A 307 -26.10 -14.44 10.90
CA THR A 307 -27.38 -14.44 11.61
C THR A 307 -27.94 -15.87 11.60
N LEU A 308 -28.08 -16.47 12.77
CA LEU A 308 -28.99 -17.59 13.01
C LEU A 308 -30.08 -17.13 13.99
N PRO A 309 -31.34 -17.55 13.80
CA PRO A 309 -32.53 -16.88 14.29
C PRO A 309 -33.08 -17.53 15.57
N GLY A 310 -33.85 -16.75 16.34
CA GLY A 310 -34.51 -17.21 17.55
C GLY A 310 -35.71 -18.13 17.34
N SER A 311 -36.05 -18.89 18.37
CA SER A 311 -37.38 -18.90 18.99
C SER A 311 -37.40 -19.73 20.29
N PRO A 312 -38.34 -19.49 21.21
CA PRO A 312 -38.32 -19.93 22.60
C PRO A 312 -39.17 -21.19 22.86
N GLY A 313 -38.92 -21.87 23.97
CA GLY A 313 -39.75 -22.98 24.43
C GLY A 313 -39.70 -23.15 25.94
N SER A 314 -40.67 -22.57 26.64
CA SER A 314 -41.11 -23.03 27.95
C SER A 314 -42.02 -24.26 27.76
N PRO A 315 -41.89 -25.29 28.62
CA PRO A 315 -43.03 -26.10 28.98
C PRO A 315 -43.21 -26.15 30.50
N GLU A 316 -44.42 -25.74 30.88
CA GLU A 316 -45.06 -25.94 32.17
C GLU A 316 -45.01 -27.41 32.66
N LYS A 317 -44.99 -27.60 33.98
CA LYS A 317 -45.69 -28.67 34.73
C LYS A 317 -45.57 -28.39 36.24
N LYS A 318 -46.63 -27.86 36.85
CA LYS A 318 -47.66 -28.56 37.63
C LYS A 318 -47.24 -28.91 39.08
N SER A 319 -47.75 -28.09 40.00
CA SER A 319 -48.26 -28.43 41.35
C SER A 319 -49.24 -29.63 41.29
N PRO A 320 -49.55 -30.36 42.39
CA PRO A 320 -50.17 -29.76 43.60
C PRO A 320 -49.93 -30.44 44.97
N ASP A 321 -50.22 -29.65 46.01
CA ASP A 321 -50.82 -29.94 47.32
C ASP A 321 -50.80 -31.36 47.92
N SER A 322 -50.28 -31.43 49.14
CA SER A 322 -50.72 -32.37 50.17
C SER A 322 -50.71 -31.71 51.55
N SER A 323 -51.90 -31.21 51.91
CA SER A 323 -52.56 -31.15 53.23
C SER A 323 -51.81 -31.59 54.50
N GLY A 324 -51.89 -30.75 55.54
CA GLY A 324 -51.78 -31.16 56.95
C GLY A 324 -52.90 -32.13 57.37
N PRO A 325 -52.71 -32.90 58.45
CA PRO A 325 -53.09 -32.49 59.82
C PRO A 325 -51.98 -32.93 60.81
N SER A 326 -51.99 -32.78 62.13
CA SER A 326 -53.05 -32.78 63.15
C SER A 326 -52.43 -32.28 64.46
N SER A 327 -53.17 -31.44 65.16
CA SER A 327 -52.95 -31.06 66.54
C SER A 327 -53.16 -32.25 67.49
N GLU A 328 -52.28 -32.41 68.48
CA GLU A 328 -52.59 -33.13 69.72
C GLU A 328 -52.37 -32.21 70.93
N ASN A 329 -53.47 -31.98 71.65
CA ASN A 329 -53.64 -31.90 73.11
C ASN A 329 -52.54 -31.20 73.92
N GLY A 330 -52.78 -30.10 74.65
CA GLY A 330 -53.94 -29.85 75.51
C GLY A 330 -53.62 -30.24 76.96
N GLY A 331 -53.22 -29.25 77.77
CA GLY A 331 -53.01 -29.40 79.22
C GLY A 331 -52.58 -28.09 79.90
N PRO A 332 -53.51 -27.32 80.50
CA PRO A 332 -53.24 -26.08 81.21
C PRO A 332 -53.20 -26.28 82.75
N GLY A 333 -52.33 -25.54 83.43
CA GLY A 333 -52.31 -25.32 84.88
C GLY A 333 -51.28 -24.22 85.16
N SER A 334 -51.65 -22.93 85.18
CA SER A 334 -52.28 -22.18 86.28
C SER A 334 -51.45 -22.18 87.58
N ASP A 335 -50.93 -20.98 87.83
CA ASP A 335 -50.72 -20.31 89.11
C ASP A 335 -49.59 -20.73 90.04
N GLY A 336 -48.80 -19.73 90.44
CA GLY A 336 -48.14 -19.74 91.74
C GLY A 336 -46.72 -19.20 91.78
N SER A 337 -46.57 -17.89 91.57
CA SER A 337 -45.66 -17.00 92.31
C SER A 337 -44.53 -17.64 93.15
N SER A 338 -43.28 -17.45 92.76
CA SER A 338 -42.29 -16.76 93.60
C SER A 338 -40.97 -16.52 92.85
N PRO A 339 -40.26 -15.42 93.16
CA PRO A 339 -39.29 -14.81 92.27
C PRO A 339 -37.84 -15.17 92.61
N LEU A 340 -36.98 -15.03 91.59
CA LEU A 340 -35.58 -14.63 91.70
C LEU A 340 -34.62 -15.60 92.43
N TYR A 341 -34.23 -16.66 91.73
CA TYR A 341 -32.84 -17.14 91.77
C TYR A 341 -32.30 -17.22 90.34
N GLN A 342 -32.21 -16.07 89.65
CA GLN A 342 -31.42 -16.00 88.44
C GLN A 342 -29.95 -15.98 88.84
N LYS A 343 -29.33 -17.15 88.73
CA LYS A 343 -27.89 -17.34 88.85
C LYS A 343 -27.20 -16.29 87.96
N PRO A 344 -26.26 -15.51 88.50
CA PRO A 344 -25.65 -14.42 87.77
C PRO A 344 -24.98 -14.96 86.50
N LEU A 345 -25.33 -14.38 85.35
CA LEU A 345 -24.51 -14.51 84.16
C LEU A 345 -23.07 -14.11 84.56
N PRO A 346 -22.05 -14.88 84.15
CA PRO A 346 -20.67 -14.51 84.41
C PRO A 346 -20.42 -13.10 83.85
N PRO A 347 -19.63 -12.28 84.55
CA PRO A 347 -19.30 -10.95 84.06
C PRO A 347 -18.71 -11.06 82.65
N PRO A 348 -19.04 -10.14 81.72
CA PRO A 348 -18.34 -10.07 80.45
C PRO A 348 -16.83 -9.97 80.75
N PRO A 349 -15.99 -10.65 79.94
CA PRO A 349 -14.55 -10.66 80.17
C PRO A 349 -14.02 -9.22 80.28
N PRO A 350 -12.96 -9.01 81.08
CA PRO A 350 -12.42 -7.68 81.36
C PRO A 350 -12.18 -6.97 80.03
N LYS A 351 -12.70 -5.74 79.92
CA LYS A 351 -12.48 -4.82 78.79
C LYS A 351 -10.99 -4.82 78.47
N GLN A 352 -10.59 -5.63 77.50
CA GLN A 352 -9.23 -5.61 77.00
C GLN A 352 -9.00 -4.18 76.53
N SER A 353 -7.89 -3.61 76.96
CA SER A 353 -7.47 -2.26 76.58
C SER A 353 -7.35 -2.22 75.06
N THR A 354 -8.45 -1.90 74.38
CA THR A 354 -8.52 -1.80 72.93
C THR A 354 -7.52 -0.74 72.52
N THR A 355 -6.46 -1.16 71.85
CA THR A 355 -5.52 -0.25 71.21
C THR A 355 -6.33 0.58 70.22
N ARG A 356 -6.31 1.91 70.38
CA ARG A 356 -7.12 2.80 69.55
C ARG A 356 -6.49 2.90 68.17
N LEU A 357 -7.30 2.67 67.13
CA LEU A 357 -6.87 2.73 65.74
C LEU A 357 -6.69 4.20 65.31
N LYS A 358 -5.62 4.46 64.55
CA LYS A 358 -5.38 5.77 63.95
C LYS A 358 -6.41 6.00 62.83
N PRO A 359 -7.22 7.07 62.84
CA PRO A 359 -8.15 7.33 61.75
C PRO A 359 -7.43 7.71 60.47
N HIS A 360 -7.99 7.28 59.35
CA HIS A 360 -7.49 7.58 58.00
C HIS A 360 -8.61 8.18 57.17
N VAL A 361 -8.42 9.43 56.74
CA VAL A 361 -9.36 10.17 55.90
C VAL A 361 -8.60 10.71 54.70
N VAL A 362 -8.94 10.23 53.49
CA VAL A 362 -8.41 10.75 52.23
C VAL A 362 -9.57 10.98 51.26
N SER A 363 -9.40 11.79 50.22
CA SER A 363 -10.45 12.07 49.25
C SER A 363 -9.97 11.78 47.83
N PRO A 364 -10.34 10.62 47.24
CA PRO A 364 -9.90 10.23 45.91
C PRO A 364 -10.49 11.06 44.76
N THR A 365 -11.73 11.52 44.90
CA THR A 365 -12.44 12.34 43.90
C THR A 365 -13.02 13.58 44.57
N ALA A 366 -13.53 14.54 43.78
CA ALA A 366 -14.10 15.77 44.31
C ALA A 366 -15.36 15.57 45.16
N SER A 367 -16.03 14.42 45.03
CA SER A 367 -17.31 14.10 45.67
C SER A 367 -17.23 12.90 46.62
N GLU A 368 -16.07 12.28 46.81
CA GLU A 368 -15.93 11.07 47.62
C GLU A 368 -14.76 11.15 48.61
N PHE A 369 -14.96 10.51 49.77
CA PHE A 369 -13.98 10.27 50.80
C PHE A 369 -13.72 8.77 50.94
N LEU A 370 -12.46 8.39 51.14
CA LEU A 370 -12.04 7.05 51.48
C LEU A 370 -11.67 7.01 52.97
N LEU A 371 -12.36 6.17 53.71
CA LEU A 371 -12.23 5.99 55.16
C LEU A 371 -11.83 4.56 55.46
N VAL A 372 -10.97 4.34 56.46
CA VAL A 372 -10.54 2.99 56.83
C VAL A 372 -11.12 2.58 58.18
N THR A 373 -11.78 1.44 58.21
CA THR A 373 -12.30 0.79 59.43
C THR A 373 -11.57 -0.54 59.67
N GLY A 374 -11.46 -0.95 60.93
CA GLY A 374 -10.79 -2.19 61.32
C GLY A 374 -11.25 -2.66 62.69
N THR A 375 -10.48 -3.55 63.29
CA THR A 375 -10.70 -4.12 64.63
C THR A 375 -9.47 -3.81 65.47
N GLU A 376 -8.33 -4.38 65.09
CA GLU A 376 -7.02 -4.22 65.70
C GLU A 376 -5.96 -3.83 64.64
N PRO A 377 -4.83 -3.20 65.02
CA PRO A 377 -3.80 -2.81 64.06
C PRO A 377 -3.18 -3.98 63.27
N SER A 378 -3.15 -5.17 63.88
CA SER A 378 -2.66 -6.41 63.28
C SER A 378 -3.66 -7.09 62.35
N GLU A 379 -4.95 -6.76 62.46
CA GLU A 379 -6.03 -7.35 61.69
C GLU A 379 -6.26 -6.57 60.36
N PRO A 380 -6.86 -7.20 59.34
CA PRO A 380 -7.11 -6.56 58.05
C PRO A 380 -8.01 -5.32 58.20
N GLY A 381 -7.62 -4.24 57.53
CA GLY A 381 -8.41 -3.01 57.43
C GLY A 381 -9.32 -3.03 56.20
N VAL A 382 -10.46 -2.34 56.28
CA VAL A 382 -11.40 -2.17 55.17
C VAL A 382 -11.58 -0.68 54.85
N GLY A 383 -11.23 -0.30 53.63
CA GLY A 383 -11.49 1.02 53.06
C GLY A 383 -12.91 1.13 52.52
N MET A 384 -13.66 2.12 52.97
CA MET A 384 -15.03 2.43 52.53
C MET A 384 -15.06 3.78 51.81
N PHE A 385 -15.68 3.82 50.64
CA PHE A 385 -15.90 5.05 49.88
C PHE A 385 -17.25 5.65 50.24
N VAL A 386 -17.24 6.88 50.70
CA VAL A 386 -18.42 7.61 51.14
C VAL A 386 -18.54 8.89 50.32
N ASN A 387 -19.72 9.19 49.78
CA ASN A 387 -19.94 10.46 49.08
C ASN A 387 -20.08 11.63 50.06
N VAL A 388 -20.31 12.83 49.53
CA VAL A 388 -20.54 14.04 50.33
C VAL A 388 -21.86 14.01 51.12
N GLU A 389 -22.80 13.13 50.76
CA GLU A 389 -24.06 12.91 51.49
C GLU A 389 -23.93 11.90 52.65
N GLY A 390 -22.85 11.11 52.70
CA GLY A 390 -22.64 10.08 53.71
C GLY A 390 -23.00 8.65 53.29
N ASP A 391 -23.44 8.46 52.04
CA ASP A 391 -23.76 7.17 51.46
C ASP A 391 -22.52 6.44 50.93
N VAL A 392 -22.50 5.12 51.08
CA VAL A 392 -21.44 4.27 50.54
C VAL A 392 -21.69 4.04 49.05
N VAL A 393 -20.86 4.61 48.19
CA VAL A 393 -21.07 4.62 46.72
C VAL A 393 -20.32 3.54 45.94
N ARG A 394 -19.29 2.92 46.53
CA ARG A 394 -18.45 1.90 45.87
C ARG A 394 -18.26 0.66 46.74
N GLY A 395 -17.79 -0.43 46.13
CA GLY A 395 -17.29 -1.59 46.87
C GLY A 395 -16.07 -1.23 47.74
N THR A 396 -15.82 -2.00 48.79
CA THR A 396 -14.74 -1.74 49.76
C THR A 396 -13.34 -2.18 49.29
N LEU A 397 -12.30 -1.49 49.76
CA LEU A 397 -10.90 -1.89 49.60
C LEU A 397 -10.47 -2.75 50.79
N GLU A 398 -9.99 -3.95 50.55
CA GLU A 398 -9.45 -4.81 51.61
C GLU A 398 -7.95 -4.53 51.72
N PHE A 399 -7.43 -4.26 52.92
CA PHE A 399 -5.99 -4.16 53.19
C PHE A 399 -5.53 -5.40 53.95
N ARG A 400 -4.29 -5.84 53.74
CA ARG A 400 -3.76 -7.04 54.44
C ARG A 400 -3.74 -6.88 55.95
N LYS A 401 -3.36 -5.69 56.42
CA LYS A 401 -3.47 -5.24 57.81
C LYS A 401 -4.00 -3.83 57.85
N TYR A 402 -4.41 -3.36 59.02
CA TYR A 402 -4.79 -1.97 59.20
C TYR A 402 -3.61 -1.05 58.85
N PRO A 403 -3.76 -0.14 57.87
CA PRO A 403 -2.64 0.62 57.34
C PRO A 403 -2.06 1.59 58.39
N MET A 404 -0.75 1.81 58.36
CA MET A 404 -0.08 2.82 59.20
C MET A 404 -0.33 4.25 58.69
N ALA A 405 -0.44 4.37 57.36
CA ALA A 405 -0.74 5.58 56.62
C ALA A 405 -1.25 5.22 55.22
N ILE A 406 -2.04 6.12 54.65
CA ILE A 406 -2.65 5.96 53.33
C ILE A 406 -2.57 7.30 52.58
N VAL A 407 -2.27 7.22 51.29
CA VAL A 407 -2.24 8.37 50.36
C VAL A 407 -2.94 7.96 49.07
N VAL A 408 -3.58 8.93 48.42
CA VAL A 408 -4.15 8.76 47.08
C VAL A 408 -3.27 9.49 46.08
N ASP A 409 -2.99 8.82 44.95
CA ASP A 409 -2.33 9.37 43.78
C ASP A 409 -3.31 9.47 42.62
N ASP A 410 -3.70 10.68 42.25
CA ASP A 410 -4.65 11.01 41.19
C ASP A 410 -3.94 11.54 39.93
N ASP A 411 -4.52 11.30 38.75
CA ASP A 411 -4.00 11.76 37.45
C ASP A 411 -3.98 13.30 37.31
N SER A 412 -4.50 14.06 38.28
CA SER A 412 -4.62 15.52 38.18
C SER A 412 -3.29 16.26 37.99
N ASN A 413 -2.16 15.61 38.29
CA ASN A 413 -0.83 16.16 38.05
C ASN A 413 -0.32 15.99 36.59
N GLU A 414 -1.02 15.22 35.75
CA GLU A 414 -0.77 15.20 34.31
C GLU A 414 -1.68 16.24 33.65
N GLY A 415 -1.10 17.39 33.32
CA GLY A 415 -1.83 18.58 32.89
C GLY A 415 -2.85 18.35 31.74
N ASN A 416 -3.91 19.17 31.79
CA ASN A 416 -4.83 19.51 30.70
C ASN A 416 -5.88 18.50 30.23
N HIS A 417 -6.10 17.36 30.90
CA HIS A 417 -7.31 16.62 30.59
C HIS A 417 -8.55 17.33 31.18
N PRO A 418 -9.57 17.68 30.35
CA PRO A 418 -10.87 18.09 30.89
C PRO A 418 -11.36 16.94 31.75
N ARG A 419 -11.99 17.25 32.90
CA ARG A 419 -12.56 16.28 33.84
C ARG A 419 -13.25 15.15 33.07
N THR A 420 -12.53 14.07 32.83
CA THR A 420 -13.07 12.89 32.16
C THR A 420 -14.03 12.26 33.14
N SER A 421 -15.05 11.57 32.63
CA SER A 421 -15.93 10.74 33.44
C SER A 421 -15.09 9.93 34.43
N ASP A 422 -15.53 9.83 35.69
CA ASP A 422 -14.78 9.17 36.78
C ASP A 422 -14.31 7.75 36.44
N GLU A 423 -14.95 7.09 35.48
CA GLU A 423 -14.54 5.77 34.97
C GLU A 423 -13.16 5.75 34.29
N ASN A 424 -12.72 6.86 33.69
CA ASN A 424 -11.47 6.92 32.91
C ASN A 424 -10.25 7.42 33.72
N GLN A 425 -10.43 7.79 34.98
CA GLN A 425 -9.35 8.29 35.84
C GLN A 425 -8.50 7.12 36.36
N ASN A 426 -7.19 7.12 36.09
CA ASN A 426 -6.27 6.13 36.64
C ASN A 426 -5.74 6.60 38.00
N GLY A 427 -6.50 6.38 39.06
CA GLY A 427 -6.01 6.71 40.40
C GLY A 427 -5.70 5.49 41.26
N TYR A 428 -4.71 5.65 42.13
CA TYR A 428 -4.20 4.60 43.01
C TYR A 428 -4.28 5.02 44.47
N VAL A 429 -4.46 4.03 45.32
CA VAL A 429 -4.38 4.12 46.78
C VAL A 429 -3.11 3.41 47.19
N LEU A 430 -2.28 4.15 47.92
CA LEU A 430 -0.98 3.72 48.41
C LEU A 430 -1.08 3.60 49.93
N ALA A 431 -0.96 2.38 50.44
CA ALA A 431 -1.08 2.09 51.87
C ALA A 431 0.22 1.50 52.41
N VAL A 432 0.75 2.08 53.49
CA VAL A 432 1.93 1.54 54.18
C VAL A 432 1.46 0.50 55.20
N ILE A 433 1.95 -0.72 55.07
CA ILE A 433 1.55 -1.88 55.86
C ILE A 433 2.80 -2.59 56.39
N SER A 434 2.75 -3.05 57.65
CA SER A 434 3.79 -3.88 58.23
C SER A 434 3.69 -5.34 57.77
N ALA A 435 4.83 -6.01 57.67
CA ALA A 435 4.92 -7.44 57.39
C ALA A 435 4.19 -8.28 58.46
N ASP A 436 3.87 -9.52 58.12
CA ASP A 436 3.45 -10.54 59.08
C ASP A 436 4.57 -10.81 60.10
N ASP A 437 4.20 -11.23 61.32
CA ASP A 437 5.11 -11.33 62.48
C ASP A 437 6.23 -12.38 62.32
N ASP A 438 6.34 -13.02 61.15
CA ASP A 438 7.36 -14.01 60.82
C ASP A 438 8.72 -13.32 60.53
N GLU A 439 9.46 -13.11 61.62
CA GLU A 439 10.90 -12.77 61.77
C GLU A 439 11.48 -11.51 61.11
N ASP A 440 10.85 -10.93 60.10
CA ASP A 440 11.33 -9.72 59.44
C ASP A 440 10.33 -8.58 59.64
N SER A 441 10.65 -7.60 60.51
CA SER A 441 9.87 -6.36 60.73
C SER A 441 9.87 -5.43 59.51
N ARG A 442 9.61 -5.96 58.31
CA ARG A 442 9.64 -5.23 57.05
C ARG A 442 8.36 -4.44 56.84
N THR A 443 8.45 -3.38 56.06
CA THR A 443 7.30 -2.58 55.67
C THR A 443 7.12 -2.64 54.16
N TYR A 444 5.86 -2.70 53.73
CA TYR A 444 5.47 -2.78 52.34
C TYR A 444 4.54 -1.62 52.00
N LEU A 445 4.69 -1.13 50.77
CA LEU A 445 3.74 -0.23 50.16
C LEU A 445 2.75 -1.06 49.32
N GLU A 446 1.54 -1.26 49.85
CA GLU A 446 0.44 -1.90 49.12
C GLU A 446 -0.22 -0.87 48.19
N VAL A 447 -0.22 -1.18 46.90
CA VAL A 447 -0.79 -0.36 45.82
C VAL A 447 -2.07 -1.01 45.32
N GLN A 448 -3.17 -0.24 45.33
CA GLN A 448 -4.46 -0.69 44.81
C GLN A 448 -5.10 0.38 43.93
N ARG A 449 -5.82 -0.03 42.88
CA ARG A 449 -6.66 0.90 42.11
C ARG A 449 -7.98 1.13 42.83
N TRP A 450 -8.39 2.39 42.99
CA TRP A 450 -9.67 2.70 43.64
C TRP A 450 -10.89 2.55 42.73
N ASN A 451 -10.71 2.62 41.41
CA ASN A 451 -11.77 2.48 40.41
C ASN A 451 -11.98 1.03 39.90
N ALA A 452 -11.30 0.04 40.48
CA ALA A 452 -11.42 -1.35 40.02
C ALA A 452 -12.84 -1.93 40.26
N VAL A 453 -13.38 -2.59 39.24
CA VAL A 453 -14.69 -3.25 39.25
C VAL A 453 -14.75 -4.30 40.38
N PRO A 454 -15.85 -4.42 41.12
CA PRO A 454 -16.01 -5.47 42.14
C PRO A 454 -15.84 -6.87 41.52
N GLY A 455 -14.79 -7.58 41.92
CA GLY A 455 -14.44 -8.93 41.40
C GLY A 455 -13.00 -9.07 40.93
N GLU A 456 -12.45 -8.04 40.27
CA GLU A 456 -11.08 -8.07 39.72
C GLU A 456 -10.01 -7.63 40.75
N ARG A 457 -10.43 -7.10 41.90
CA ARG A 457 -9.55 -6.43 42.88
C ARG A 457 -8.44 -7.32 43.45
N ARG A 458 -8.71 -8.61 43.67
CA ARG A 458 -7.69 -9.54 44.19
C ARG A 458 -6.52 -9.74 43.21
N LEU A 459 -6.74 -9.55 41.91
CA LEU A 459 -5.73 -9.75 40.88
C LEU A 459 -4.85 -8.51 40.63
N GLN A 460 -5.22 -7.33 41.16
CA GLN A 460 -4.55 -6.05 40.87
C GLN A 460 -3.80 -5.44 42.06
N LYS A 461 -3.61 -6.18 43.16
CA LYS A 461 -2.80 -5.71 44.29
C LYS A 461 -1.32 -5.86 43.99
N ALA A 462 -0.57 -4.76 44.00
CA ALA A 462 0.89 -4.80 43.93
C ALA A 462 1.47 -4.41 45.30
N SER A 463 2.60 -5.02 45.68
CA SER A 463 3.34 -4.66 46.89
C SER A 463 4.75 -4.27 46.50
N VAL A 464 5.17 -3.07 46.91
CA VAL A 464 6.56 -2.61 46.78
C VAL A 464 7.24 -2.73 48.13
N GLU A 465 8.33 -3.46 48.20
CA GLU A 465 9.14 -3.61 49.42
C GLU A 465 9.91 -2.32 49.69
N ILE A 466 9.83 -1.81 50.92
CA ILE A 466 10.57 -0.63 51.33
C ILE A 466 11.96 -1.09 51.80
N PRO A 467 13.06 -0.59 51.20
CA PRO A 467 14.40 -1.01 51.59
C PRO A 467 14.77 -0.56 53.01
N SER A 468 14.58 -1.43 54.01
CA SER A 468 14.93 -1.14 55.41
C SER A 468 16.43 -1.38 55.68
N ALA A 469 17.13 -0.38 56.22
CA ALA A 469 18.56 -0.49 56.56
C ALA A 469 18.81 -0.92 58.02
N SER A 470 17.83 -0.75 58.91
CA SER A 470 17.96 -1.03 60.35
C SER A 470 17.05 -2.17 60.79
N PRO A 471 17.50 -3.07 61.70
CA PRO A 471 16.68 -4.17 62.22
C PRO A 471 15.57 -3.69 63.17
N SER A 472 15.69 -2.49 63.74
CA SER A 472 14.61 -1.87 64.49
C SER A 472 13.61 -1.21 63.54
N PRO A 473 12.29 -1.33 63.76
CA PRO A 473 11.29 -0.63 62.96
C PRO A 473 11.51 0.88 63.12
N GLY A 474 12.10 1.50 62.11
CA GLY A 474 12.17 2.95 62.03
C GLY A 474 10.76 3.52 61.92
N ALA A 475 10.55 4.75 62.38
CA ALA A 475 9.28 5.43 62.12
C ALA A 475 9.07 5.53 60.59
N VAL A 476 7.99 4.92 60.10
CA VAL A 476 7.61 4.94 58.69
C VAL A 476 6.45 5.89 58.48
N GLY A 477 6.52 6.70 57.43
CA GLY A 477 5.42 7.54 57.01
C GLY A 477 5.40 7.76 55.50
N ILE A 478 4.21 8.01 54.99
CA ILE A 478 3.97 8.43 53.61
C ILE A 478 3.08 9.66 53.63
N LYS A 479 3.36 10.63 52.75
CA LYS A 479 2.56 11.85 52.65
C LYS A 479 2.56 12.37 51.22
N ARG A 480 1.44 12.98 50.82
CA ARG A 480 1.38 13.85 49.65
C ARG A 480 1.91 15.24 50.02
N SER A 481 3.03 15.65 49.44
CA SER A 481 3.62 16.98 49.58
C SER A 481 2.88 18.00 48.72
N VAL A 482 2.98 19.28 49.11
CA VAL A 482 2.37 20.38 48.36
C VAL A 482 3.01 20.56 46.98
N GLY A 483 4.34 20.53 46.90
CA GLY A 483 5.08 20.57 45.64
C GLY A 483 5.37 19.17 45.10
N ALA A 484 5.53 19.07 43.78
CA ALA A 484 5.99 17.87 43.12
C ALA A 484 7.53 17.87 42.97
N SER A 485 8.17 16.79 43.40
CA SER A 485 9.60 16.56 43.18
C SER A 485 9.83 15.87 41.84
N ARG A 486 10.84 16.32 41.07
CA ARG A 486 11.19 15.75 39.77
C ARG A 486 12.28 14.70 39.91
N ALA A 487 12.09 13.54 39.32
CA ALA A 487 13.09 12.49 39.15
C ALA A 487 13.23 12.12 37.68
N SER A 488 14.38 11.56 37.29
CA SER A 488 14.57 11.02 35.94
C SER A 488 14.87 9.53 35.96
N PHE A 489 14.35 8.81 34.97
CA PHE A 489 14.58 7.40 34.74
C PHE A 489 15.73 7.19 33.77
N SER A 490 16.96 7.09 34.29
CA SER A 490 18.16 6.88 33.46
C SER A 490 18.08 5.64 32.56
N GLU A 491 17.30 4.64 32.96
CA GLU A 491 17.03 3.40 32.22
C GLU A 491 16.25 3.68 30.93
N ILE A 492 15.29 4.63 30.95
CA ILE A 492 14.56 5.07 29.76
C ILE A 492 15.51 5.75 28.79
N VAL A 493 16.37 6.65 29.30
CA VAL A 493 17.38 7.32 28.48
C VAL A 493 18.30 6.29 27.83
N GLU A 494 18.70 5.27 28.57
CA GLU A 494 19.57 4.23 28.07
C GLU A 494 18.91 3.37 26.99
N VAL A 495 17.63 3.07 27.12
CA VAL A 495 16.92 2.12 26.26
C VAL A 495 16.28 2.79 25.04
N MET A 496 15.62 3.93 25.24
CA MET A 496 14.78 4.62 24.25
C MET A 496 15.50 5.75 23.49
N ARG A 497 16.78 6.05 23.78
CA ARG A 497 17.56 6.91 22.89
C ARG A 497 17.83 6.22 21.56
N MET A 498 17.74 6.93 20.44
CA MET A 498 18.19 6.38 19.16
C MET A 498 19.71 6.47 19.05
N VAL A 499 20.33 5.42 18.53
CA VAL A 499 21.77 5.33 18.30
C VAL A 499 21.99 4.73 16.92
N ARG A 500 23.06 5.17 16.26
CA ARG A 500 23.51 4.59 14.99
C ARG A 500 23.89 3.11 15.16
N LEU A 501 23.24 2.25 14.39
CA LEU A 501 23.55 0.83 14.31
C LEU A 501 24.91 0.62 13.61
N LYS A 502 25.88 0.10 14.35
CA LYS A 502 27.24 -0.21 13.85
C LYS A 502 27.38 -1.72 13.65
N LEU A 503 27.07 -2.19 12.45
CA LEU A 503 27.41 -3.55 12.00
C LEU A 503 28.46 -3.47 10.89
N SER A 504 29.47 -4.35 10.91
CA SER A 504 30.60 -4.34 9.97
C SER A 504 30.21 -4.66 8.52
N SER A 505 29.00 -5.17 8.27
CA SER A 505 28.60 -5.79 7.00
C SER A 505 27.72 -4.91 6.11
N VAL A 506 27.81 -3.58 6.20
CA VAL A 506 26.88 -2.71 5.46
C VAL A 506 27.60 -1.89 4.39
N ILE A 507 26.99 -1.85 3.20
CA ILE A 507 27.51 -1.12 2.06
C ILE A 507 27.30 0.38 2.31
N SER A 508 28.40 1.11 2.47
CA SER A 508 28.39 2.57 2.30
C SER A 508 28.11 2.86 0.82
N PRO A 509 27.12 3.71 0.49
CA PRO A 509 26.80 4.00 -0.89
C PRO A 509 28.05 4.51 -1.62
N THR A 510 28.41 3.88 -2.73
CA THR A 510 29.06 4.64 -3.80
C THR A 510 28.05 5.71 -4.19
N ILE A 511 28.41 6.98 -3.96
CA ILE A 511 27.63 8.13 -4.44
C ILE A 511 27.18 7.79 -5.85
N PRO A 512 25.87 7.78 -6.16
CA PRO A 512 25.40 7.45 -7.48
C PRO A 512 26.16 8.36 -8.43
N SER A 513 26.93 7.75 -9.34
CA SER A 513 27.43 8.47 -10.51
C SER A 513 26.21 9.14 -11.08
N THR A 514 26.24 10.47 -11.14
CA THR A 514 25.17 11.26 -11.72
C THR A 514 24.69 10.57 -13.00
N PRO A 515 23.36 10.42 -13.19
CA PRO A 515 22.83 9.67 -14.33
C PRO A 515 23.51 10.16 -15.60
N LEU A 516 24.01 9.19 -16.37
CA LEU A 516 24.73 9.37 -17.63
C LEU A 516 24.12 10.58 -18.35
N GLU A 517 24.92 11.63 -18.51
CA GLU A 517 24.47 12.97 -18.91
C GLU A 517 23.26 12.92 -19.84
N ASN A 518 22.09 13.33 -19.34
CA ASN A 518 20.93 13.57 -20.21
C ASN A 518 21.41 14.49 -21.32
N SER A 519 21.55 13.95 -22.54
CA SER A 519 22.12 14.65 -23.70
C SER A 519 21.26 15.83 -24.18
N ASP A 520 20.14 16.10 -23.52
CA ASP A 520 19.28 17.23 -23.81
C ASP A 520 19.82 18.52 -23.14
N PRO A 521 20.32 19.50 -23.93
CA PRO A 521 20.87 20.74 -23.40
C PRO A 521 19.86 21.54 -22.56
N ARG A 522 18.54 21.36 -22.80
CA ARG A 522 17.51 22.07 -22.04
C ARG A 522 17.41 21.54 -20.60
N THR A 523 17.58 20.23 -20.44
CA THR A 523 17.56 19.58 -19.12
C THR A 523 18.81 19.94 -18.31
N ARG A 524 19.97 20.08 -18.97
CA ARG A 524 21.20 20.60 -18.34
C ARG A 524 21.01 22.02 -17.81
N ALA A 525 20.47 22.93 -18.62
CA ALA A 525 20.23 24.31 -18.19
C ALA A 525 19.24 24.39 -17.00
N SER A 526 18.19 23.56 -16.99
CA SER A 526 17.25 23.49 -15.86
C SER A 526 17.88 22.88 -14.60
N LEU A 527 18.74 21.85 -14.73
CA LEU A 527 19.48 21.27 -13.61
C LEU A 527 20.52 22.25 -13.04
N GLU A 528 21.27 22.95 -13.90
CA GLU A 528 22.19 24.01 -13.47
C GLU A 528 21.47 25.16 -12.77
N HIS A 529 20.27 25.53 -13.23
CA HIS A 529 19.45 26.55 -12.57
C HIS A 529 18.96 26.07 -11.20
N LEU A 530 18.46 24.83 -11.10
CA LEU A 530 18.04 24.23 -9.82
C LEU A 530 19.21 24.08 -8.85
N GLN A 531 20.39 23.71 -9.35
CA GLN A 531 21.58 23.58 -8.54
C GLN A 531 22.07 24.94 -8.05
N LYS A 532 22.05 25.97 -8.90
CA LYS A 532 22.31 27.36 -8.48
C LYS A 532 21.30 27.88 -7.47
N GLU A 533 20.01 27.55 -7.61
CA GLU A 533 19.01 27.91 -6.60
C GLU A 533 19.29 27.20 -5.28
N ARG A 534 19.63 25.91 -5.31
CA ARG A 534 19.94 25.14 -4.11
C ARG A 534 21.22 25.65 -3.42
N GLU A 535 22.25 25.99 -4.18
CA GLU A 535 23.46 26.67 -3.68
C GLU A 535 23.16 28.05 -3.11
N LEU A 536 22.13 28.76 -3.63
CA LEU A 536 21.67 30.03 -3.09
C LEU A 536 21.01 29.88 -1.71
N PHE A 537 20.30 28.78 -1.47
CA PHE A 537 19.66 28.51 -0.18
C PHE A 537 20.60 27.84 0.83
N ASP A 538 21.49 26.94 0.42
CA ASP A 538 22.46 26.31 1.33
C ASP A 538 23.53 27.31 1.82
N ASN A 539 23.90 28.31 1.01
CA ASN A 539 24.89 29.31 1.42
C ASN A 539 24.35 30.35 2.42
N GLN A 540 23.06 30.32 2.79
CA GLN A 540 22.51 31.28 3.76
C GLN A 540 22.64 30.81 5.23
N ASP A 541 22.97 29.54 5.47
CA ASP A 541 23.09 28.98 6.82
C ASP A 541 24.55 28.75 7.29
N THR A 542 25.55 29.23 6.54
CA THR A 542 26.98 29.10 6.94
C THR A 542 27.76 30.40 6.89
N ASP A 543 27.26 31.45 7.55
CA ASP A 543 28.09 32.59 7.97
C ASP A 543 28.76 32.29 9.32
N SER A 544 29.69 31.32 9.35
CA SER A 544 30.68 31.19 10.43
C SER A 544 31.88 30.33 10.02
N GLU A 545 33.05 30.97 10.01
CA GLU A 545 34.40 30.41 10.12
C GLU A 545 34.96 29.53 8.98
N GLY A 546 35.75 30.21 8.14
CA GLY A 546 36.98 29.81 7.43
C GLY A 546 37.39 28.33 7.31
N PRO A 547 37.74 27.85 6.10
CA PRO A 547 38.08 26.45 5.82
C PRO A 547 39.49 26.11 6.30
N LYS A 548 39.64 25.71 7.56
CA LYS A 548 40.83 24.95 7.99
C LYS A 548 40.55 23.48 7.73
N HIS A 549 40.92 22.95 6.56
CA HIS A 549 40.86 21.52 6.22
C HIS A 549 41.34 20.63 7.38
N PRO A 550 40.46 19.99 8.18
CA PRO A 550 40.86 18.90 9.04
C PRO A 550 40.60 17.60 8.27
N SER A 551 41.43 16.59 8.50
CA SER A 551 41.23 15.25 7.95
C SER A 551 39.77 14.81 8.08
N SER A 552 39.19 14.31 6.99
CA SER A 552 37.77 13.93 6.84
C SER A 552 37.20 13.00 7.92
N SER A 553 38.03 12.41 8.77
CA SER A 553 37.62 11.62 9.93
C SER A 553 37.12 12.45 11.12
N SER A 554 37.61 13.69 11.35
CA SER A 554 37.18 14.47 12.52
C SER A 554 35.78 15.05 12.31
N VAL A 555 35.55 15.68 11.15
CA VAL A 555 34.24 16.23 10.77
C VAL A 555 33.15 15.15 10.83
N ASN A 556 33.49 13.91 10.48
CA ASN A 556 32.54 12.79 10.49
C ASN A 556 32.20 12.27 11.91
N ARG A 557 33.06 12.50 12.90
CA ARG A 557 32.79 12.11 14.29
C ARG A 557 32.03 13.18 15.03
N ASP A 558 32.27 14.45 14.73
CA ASP A 558 31.69 15.57 15.45
C ASP A 558 30.16 15.61 15.30
N TRP A 559 29.63 15.36 14.10
CA TRP A 559 28.17 15.33 13.89
C TRP A 559 27.49 14.14 14.59
N GLU A 560 28.13 12.97 14.64
CA GLU A 560 27.55 11.78 15.30
C GLU A 560 27.54 11.98 16.82
N VAL A 561 28.58 12.60 17.38
CA VAL A 561 28.63 13.00 18.78
C VAL A 561 27.53 14.01 19.09
N GLN A 562 27.36 15.03 18.24
CA GLN A 562 26.30 16.02 18.39
C GLN A 562 24.90 15.38 18.34
N ARG A 563 24.62 14.54 17.34
CA ARG A 563 23.31 13.87 17.24
C ARG A 563 23.04 12.94 18.41
N ASN A 564 24.04 12.20 18.89
CA ASN A 564 23.89 11.39 20.10
C ASN A 564 23.61 12.25 21.35
N GLN A 565 24.18 13.46 21.43
CA GLN A 565 23.85 14.40 22.52
C GLN A 565 22.42 14.92 22.41
N GLU A 566 21.93 15.18 21.19
CA GLU A 566 20.54 15.60 20.92
C GLU A 566 19.55 14.48 21.26
N GLU A 567 19.80 13.25 20.81
CA GLU A 567 18.99 12.07 21.13
C GLU A 567 19.00 11.75 22.64
N ALA A 568 20.14 11.94 23.30
CA ALA A 568 20.22 11.82 24.76
C ALA A 568 19.42 12.92 25.47
N LYS A 569 19.43 14.17 24.95
CA LYS A 569 18.59 15.26 25.49
C LYS A 569 17.11 14.97 25.28
N PHE A 570 16.72 14.50 24.10
CA PHE A 570 15.35 14.10 23.80
C PHE A 570 14.88 12.98 24.73
N ALA A 571 15.67 11.90 24.86
CA ALA A 571 15.34 10.79 25.75
C ALA A 571 15.33 11.19 27.24
N ARG A 572 16.15 12.16 27.67
CA ARG A 572 16.05 12.76 29.01
C ARG A 572 14.71 13.46 29.21
N GLY A 573 14.19 14.16 28.21
CA GLY A 573 12.85 14.76 28.25
C GLY A 573 11.76 13.72 28.54
N LEU A 574 11.85 12.56 27.87
CA LEU A 574 10.91 11.44 28.07
C LEU A 574 11.07 10.71 29.40
N ALA A 575 12.25 10.79 30.02
CA ALA A 575 12.58 10.08 31.25
C ALA A 575 12.16 10.82 32.53
N THR A 576 11.74 12.08 32.43
CA THR A 576 11.34 12.85 33.62
C THR A 576 9.97 12.43 34.14
N ALA A 577 9.88 12.24 35.45
CA ALA A 577 8.64 11.98 36.15
C ALA A 577 8.56 12.88 37.39
N ASN A 578 7.39 13.43 37.65
CA ASN A 578 7.12 14.25 38.82
C ASN A 578 6.30 13.43 39.82
N SER A 579 6.63 13.54 41.10
CA SER A 579 5.84 12.95 42.17
C SER A 579 5.69 13.91 43.33
N SER A 580 4.46 14.06 43.79
CA SER A 580 4.10 14.76 45.02
C SER A 580 4.02 13.81 46.21
N ILE A 581 4.58 12.59 46.13
CA ILE A 581 4.45 11.58 47.19
C ILE A 581 5.83 11.23 47.72
N LEU A 582 6.00 11.46 49.02
CA LEU A 582 7.21 11.17 49.76
C LEU A 582 6.95 10.07 50.78
N LEU A 583 7.87 9.12 50.84
CA LEU A 583 7.92 8.01 51.78
C LEU A 583 9.19 8.16 52.61
N TRP A 584 9.14 7.92 53.91
CA TRP A 584 10.33 7.85 54.75
C TRP A 584 10.26 6.67 55.71
N GLU A 585 11.43 6.12 56.04
CA GLU A 585 11.63 5.07 57.04
C GLU A 585 12.95 5.37 57.77
N GLY A 586 12.85 5.57 59.09
CA GLY A 586 14.00 5.98 59.90
C GLY A 586 14.55 7.33 59.43
N ASN A 587 15.80 7.33 58.93
CA ASN A 587 16.51 8.54 58.48
C ASN A 587 16.59 8.64 56.94
N LYS A 588 15.92 7.76 56.21
CA LYS A 588 15.89 7.72 54.74
C LYS A 588 14.59 8.29 54.22
N ILE A 589 14.68 9.02 53.11
CA ILE A 589 13.52 9.54 52.39
C ILE A 589 13.58 9.06 50.95
N TRP A 590 12.45 8.58 50.44
CA TRP A 590 12.21 8.19 49.06
C TRP A 590 11.07 9.00 48.44
N ARG A 591 11.13 9.12 47.12
CA ARG A 591 10.03 9.53 46.26
C ARG A 591 9.31 8.29 45.77
N VAL A 592 7.99 8.31 45.81
CA VAL A 592 7.15 7.25 45.26
C VAL A 592 6.74 7.67 43.84
N LEU A 593 7.30 7.03 42.82
CA LEU A 593 7.09 7.40 41.42
C LEU A 593 6.29 6.34 40.69
N ARG A 594 5.40 6.76 39.78
CA ARG A 594 4.78 5.86 38.81
C ARG A 594 5.87 5.29 37.91
N ASN A 595 5.97 3.97 37.85
CA ASN A 595 6.91 3.28 36.98
C ASN A 595 6.43 3.43 35.53
N PRO A 596 7.20 4.04 34.62
CA PRO A 596 6.76 4.25 33.25
C PRO A 596 6.44 2.92 32.55
N LEU A 597 5.35 2.90 31.79
CA LEU A 597 4.85 1.68 31.12
C LEU A 597 5.93 1.02 30.25
N ALA A 598 6.78 1.82 29.60
CA ALA A 598 7.89 1.32 28.78
C ALA A 598 8.85 0.44 29.59
N LEU A 599 9.16 0.79 30.84
CA LEU A 599 10.05 -0.01 31.70
C LEU A 599 9.36 -1.25 32.25
N GLN A 600 8.07 -1.16 32.59
CA GLN A 600 7.28 -2.33 33.01
C GLN A 600 7.27 -3.40 31.90
N LEU A 601 7.00 -2.97 30.66
CA LEU A 601 6.96 -3.85 29.50
C LEU A 601 8.36 -4.34 29.08
N GLU A 602 9.38 -3.48 29.15
CA GLU A 602 10.78 -3.87 28.95
C GLU A 602 11.17 -4.99 29.91
N ASN A 603 10.75 -4.90 31.18
CA ASN A 603 10.97 -5.95 32.15
C ASN A 603 10.20 -7.24 31.81
N SER A 604 8.94 -7.12 31.39
CA SER A 604 8.18 -8.29 30.90
C SER A 604 8.91 -9.01 29.77
N LEU A 605 9.57 -8.27 28.86
CA LEU A 605 10.41 -8.85 27.81
C LEU A 605 11.70 -9.48 28.37
N GLU A 606 12.33 -8.87 29.37
CA GLU A 606 13.52 -9.44 30.02
C GLU A 606 13.21 -10.71 30.83
N LEU A 607 12.06 -10.78 31.49
CA LEU A 607 11.57 -11.99 32.17
C LEU A 607 11.30 -13.10 31.15
N ALA A 608 10.63 -12.79 30.03
CA ALA A 608 10.39 -13.75 28.95
C ALA A 608 11.68 -14.28 28.29
N LYS A 609 12.82 -13.57 28.42
CA LYS A 609 14.13 -14.04 27.97
C LYS A 609 14.83 -14.99 28.94
N GLN A 610 14.46 -14.99 30.23
CA GLN A 610 15.21 -15.67 31.30
C GLN A 610 14.73 -17.11 31.60
N THR A 611 13.67 -17.60 30.95
CA THR A 611 12.92 -18.80 31.35
C THR A 611 13.64 -20.17 31.21
N SER A 612 14.97 -20.23 31.00
CA SER A 612 15.67 -21.51 30.81
C SER A 612 17.18 -21.48 31.10
N SER A 613 17.63 -20.79 32.15
CA SER A 613 19.05 -20.81 32.57
C SER A 613 19.49 -22.07 33.35
N THR A 614 18.64 -23.10 33.47
CA THR A 614 18.95 -24.26 34.33
C THR A 614 19.78 -25.35 33.65
N ASP A 615 19.75 -25.45 32.33
CA ASP A 615 20.63 -26.33 31.56
C ASP A 615 21.49 -25.46 30.65
N GLY A 616 22.78 -25.78 30.47
CA GLY A 616 23.70 -25.02 29.61
C GLY A 616 23.34 -24.99 28.11
N ASN A 617 22.08 -25.22 27.75
CA ASN A 617 21.49 -24.95 26.47
C ASN A 617 21.12 -23.47 26.34
N GLU A 618 21.09 -23.00 25.09
CA GLU A 618 20.84 -21.62 24.70
C GLU A 618 19.64 -20.98 25.42
N PRO A 619 19.65 -19.66 25.66
CA PRO A 619 18.53 -18.96 26.31
C PRO A 619 17.27 -19.09 25.45
N ALA A 620 16.38 -20.01 25.85
CA ALA A 620 15.08 -20.19 25.23
C ALA A 620 14.16 -19.06 25.67
N ILE A 621 13.58 -18.38 24.69
CA ILE A 621 12.65 -17.28 24.88
C ILE A 621 11.24 -17.86 25.05
N ASP A 622 10.49 -17.35 26.02
CA ASP A 622 9.05 -17.62 26.13
C ASP A 622 8.29 -16.85 25.03
N ARG A 623 8.06 -17.53 23.91
CA ARG A 623 7.37 -16.96 22.75
C ARG A 623 5.92 -16.65 23.03
N GLU A 624 5.24 -17.46 23.84
CA GLU A 624 3.82 -17.28 24.14
C GLU A 624 3.62 -16.00 24.94
N ALA A 625 4.48 -15.74 25.93
CA ALA A 625 4.49 -14.49 26.67
C ALA A 625 4.72 -13.27 25.77
N ILE A 626 5.67 -13.32 24.82
CA ILE A 626 5.93 -12.19 23.92
C ILE A 626 4.80 -11.97 22.92
N VAL A 627 4.24 -13.04 22.34
CA VAL A 627 3.09 -12.93 21.41
C VAL A 627 1.87 -12.38 22.15
N GLY A 628 1.59 -12.89 23.36
CA GLY A 628 0.53 -12.38 24.21
C GLY A 628 0.72 -10.91 24.56
N LEU A 629 1.96 -10.49 24.85
CA LEU A 629 2.30 -9.08 25.07
C LEU A 629 1.99 -8.24 23.82
N ILE A 630 2.45 -8.63 22.63
CA ILE A 630 2.18 -7.87 21.39
C ILE A 630 0.68 -7.74 21.12
N GLN A 631 -0.10 -8.81 21.31
CA GLN A 631 -1.55 -8.79 21.14
C GLN A 631 -2.21 -7.85 22.15
N GLY A 632 -1.80 -7.91 23.42
CA GLY A 632 -2.29 -6.98 24.46
C GLY A 632 -1.98 -5.51 24.16
N LEU A 633 -0.85 -5.22 23.48
CA LEU A 633 -0.47 -3.86 23.09
C LEU A 633 -1.18 -3.32 21.84
N GLN A 634 -1.97 -4.13 21.10
CA GLN A 634 -2.65 -3.65 19.89
C GLN A 634 -3.84 -2.73 20.21
N ASP A 635 -4.57 -3.03 21.27
CA ASP A 635 -5.78 -2.30 21.68
C ASP A 635 -5.47 -1.16 22.68
N MET A 636 -4.20 -0.90 22.99
CA MET A 636 -3.79 0.13 23.94
C MET A 636 -3.59 1.50 23.27
N GLU A 637 -4.32 2.50 23.76
CA GLU A 637 -4.16 3.89 23.35
C GLU A 637 -3.14 4.62 24.26
N PRO A 638 -2.05 5.18 23.70
CA PRO A 638 -1.09 5.95 24.48
C PRO A 638 -1.69 7.31 24.87
N LYS A 639 -1.56 7.67 26.15
CA LYS A 639 -2.02 8.95 26.70
C LYS A 639 -0.94 10.03 26.63
N THR A 640 0.32 9.63 26.74
CA THR A 640 1.48 10.53 26.76
C THR A 640 2.45 10.25 25.62
N GLU A 641 3.32 11.22 25.31
CA GLU A 641 4.39 11.05 24.31
C GLU A 641 5.36 9.92 24.71
N THR A 642 5.65 9.79 26.00
CA THR A 642 6.52 8.73 26.56
C THR A 642 5.91 7.35 26.35
N GLU A 643 4.60 7.20 26.54
CA GLU A 643 3.88 5.97 26.22
C GLU A 643 3.85 5.68 24.72
N TYR A 644 3.57 6.68 23.88
CA TYR A 644 3.53 6.47 22.43
C TYR A 644 4.86 5.94 21.89
N ILE A 645 5.97 6.56 22.30
CA ILE A 645 7.32 6.15 21.88
C ILE A 645 7.70 4.82 22.56
N GLY A 646 7.38 4.67 23.84
CA GLY A 646 7.66 3.46 24.62
C GLY A 646 6.99 2.22 24.05
N LEU A 647 5.70 2.30 23.72
CA LEU A 647 4.94 1.20 23.11
C LEU A 647 5.53 0.79 21.76
N ARG A 648 5.91 1.76 20.92
CA ARG A 648 6.57 1.49 19.64
C ARG A 648 7.91 0.80 19.84
N TYR A 649 8.74 1.31 20.76
CA TYR A 649 10.01 0.69 21.12
C TYR A 649 9.83 -0.77 21.58
N VAL A 650 8.90 -1.03 22.51
CA VAL A 650 8.63 -2.37 23.04
C VAL A 650 8.18 -3.30 21.92
N ARG A 651 7.27 -2.86 21.04
CA ARG A 651 6.78 -3.67 19.91
C ARG A 651 7.90 -4.00 18.90
N GLN A 652 8.78 -3.05 18.64
CA GLN A 652 9.97 -3.25 17.81
C GLN A 652 10.94 -4.25 18.45
N LYS A 653 11.19 -4.15 19.77
CA LYS A 653 12.07 -5.11 20.47
C LYS A 653 11.45 -6.50 20.55
N ALA A 654 10.16 -6.60 20.86
CA ALA A 654 9.42 -7.85 20.93
C ALA A 654 9.43 -8.59 19.58
N SER A 655 9.16 -7.88 18.48
CA SER A 655 9.19 -8.46 17.14
C SER A 655 10.60 -8.90 16.72
N LEU A 656 11.63 -8.11 17.05
CA LEU A 656 13.02 -8.47 16.84
C LEU A 656 13.42 -9.73 17.63
N LEU A 657 13.01 -9.85 18.90
CA LEU A 657 13.29 -11.02 19.73
C LEU A 657 12.66 -12.30 19.14
N LEU A 658 11.40 -12.24 18.72
CA LEU A 658 10.72 -13.37 18.08
C LEU A 658 11.34 -13.78 16.74
N PHE A 659 11.88 -12.80 15.99
CA PHE A 659 12.58 -13.05 14.74
C PHE A 659 13.97 -13.66 14.96
N VAL A 660 14.75 -13.12 15.88
CA VAL A 660 16.06 -13.69 16.23
C VAL A 660 15.91 -15.11 16.78
N ASP A 661 14.91 -15.34 17.65
CA ASP A 661 14.58 -16.67 18.16
C ASP A 661 14.24 -17.65 17.03
N LEU A 662 13.42 -17.23 16.05
CA LEU A 662 13.08 -18.04 14.88
C LEU A 662 14.31 -18.40 14.03
N LEU A 663 15.26 -17.46 13.89
CA LEU A 663 16.52 -17.69 13.18
C LEU A 663 17.46 -18.66 13.92
N SER A 664 17.51 -18.59 15.26
CA SER A 664 18.29 -19.52 16.09
C SER A 664 17.63 -20.90 16.26
N ALA A 665 16.31 -20.99 16.14
CA ALA A 665 15.57 -22.22 16.31
C ALA A 665 16.02 -23.33 15.34
N ASN A 666 16.09 -24.57 15.84
CA ASN A 666 16.36 -25.74 15.01
C ASN A 666 15.25 -25.94 13.97
N ALA A 667 15.60 -26.48 12.80
CA ALA A 667 14.64 -26.72 11.72
C ALA A 667 13.42 -27.56 12.16
N ALA A 668 13.58 -28.46 13.15
CA ALA A 668 12.49 -29.28 13.69
C ALA A 668 11.47 -28.49 14.54
N SER A 669 11.85 -27.36 15.14
CA SER A 669 10.95 -26.54 15.97
C SER A 669 10.25 -25.43 15.19
N ARG A 670 10.55 -25.27 13.89
CA ARG A 670 9.93 -24.28 13.00
C ARG A 670 8.61 -24.83 12.46
N VAL A 671 7.54 -24.65 13.23
CA VAL A 671 6.17 -24.98 12.81
C VAL A 671 5.59 -23.78 12.04
N GLU A 672 4.75 -24.01 11.03
CA GLU A 672 4.09 -22.94 10.26
C GLU A 672 3.39 -21.90 11.16
N SER A 673 2.80 -22.33 12.28
CA SER A 673 2.21 -21.44 13.28
C SER A 673 3.22 -20.48 13.91
N THR A 674 4.43 -20.96 14.21
CA THR A 674 5.51 -20.14 14.79
C THR A 674 6.02 -19.11 13.78
N ILE A 675 6.18 -19.51 12.51
CA ILE A 675 6.59 -18.62 11.42
C ILE A 675 5.56 -17.52 11.22
N LYS A 676 4.28 -17.88 11.11
CA LYS A 676 3.19 -16.91 10.95
C LYS A 676 3.08 -15.96 12.15
N SER A 677 3.21 -16.47 13.37
CA SER A 677 3.21 -15.62 14.58
C SER A 677 4.35 -14.59 14.58
N THR A 678 5.55 -14.98 14.12
CA THR A 678 6.68 -14.06 13.97
C THR A 678 6.44 -13.06 12.83
N GLU A 679 5.82 -13.49 11.72
CA GLU A 679 5.43 -12.60 10.62
C GLU A 679 4.47 -11.50 11.11
N ASP A 680 3.39 -11.90 11.77
CA ASP A 680 2.39 -10.97 12.31
C ASP A 680 3.03 -10.01 13.32
N ALA A 681 3.94 -10.51 14.16
CA ALA A 681 4.71 -9.70 15.11
C ALA A 681 5.64 -8.68 14.40
N LEU A 682 6.34 -9.07 13.34
CA LEU A 682 7.19 -8.17 12.55
C LEU A 682 6.38 -7.09 11.83
N VAL A 683 5.22 -7.45 11.28
CA VAL A 683 4.30 -6.50 10.64
C VAL A 683 3.77 -5.49 11.67
N ALA A 684 3.33 -5.97 12.83
CA ALA A 684 2.84 -5.12 13.91
C ALA A 684 3.93 -4.22 14.50
N GLY A 685 5.16 -4.74 14.65
CA GLY A 685 6.30 -4.04 15.22
C GLY A 685 6.78 -2.83 14.42
N GLU A 686 6.53 -2.81 13.11
CA GLU A 686 7.01 -1.75 12.22
C GLU A 686 8.52 -1.46 12.39
N LEU A 687 9.30 -2.53 12.55
CA LEU A 687 10.75 -2.45 12.63
C LEU A 687 11.32 -2.07 11.27
N ASP A 688 12.29 -1.15 11.24
CA ASP A 688 13.00 -0.81 10.00
C ASP A 688 13.47 -2.10 9.29
N PRO A 689 13.01 -2.36 8.05
CA PRO A 689 13.26 -3.63 7.37
C PRO A 689 14.75 -3.85 7.15
N ARG A 690 15.57 -2.80 7.08
CA ARG A 690 17.03 -2.92 6.97
C ARG A 690 17.63 -3.67 8.15
N VAL A 691 17.07 -3.52 9.35
CA VAL A 691 17.52 -4.26 10.54
C VAL A 691 17.26 -5.75 10.35
N VAL A 692 16.07 -6.13 9.86
CA VAL A 692 15.71 -7.52 9.56
C VAL A 692 16.62 -8.10 8.49
N LEU A 693 16.87 -7.35 7.41
CA LEU A 693 17.72 -7.76 6.29
C LEU A 693 19.18 -8.01 6.71
N LEU A 694 19.73 -7.22 7.63
CA LEU A 694 21.08 -7.42 8.15
C LEU A 694 21.27 -8.77 8.87
N LEU A 695 20.19 -9.35 9.40
CA LEU A 695 20.22 -10.64 10.08
C LEU A 695 20.15 -11.82 9.10
N ILE A 696 19.88 -11.57 7.81
CA ILE A 696 19.71 -12.58 6.78
C ILE A 696 20.97 -12.60 5.89
N PRO A 697 21.82 -13.66 5.95
CA PRO A 697 23.07 -13.69 5.22
C PRO A 697 22.96 -13.49 3.70
N LEU A 698 21.86 -13.91 3.08
CA LEU A 698 21.58 -13.71 1.65
C LEU A 698 21.31 -12.24 1.29
N LEU A 699 20.67 -11.49 2.18
CA LEU A 699 20.11 -10.17 1.88
C LEU A 699 20.83 -9.01 2.58
N LYS A 700 21.76 -9.29 3.50
CA LYS A 700 22.54 -8.28 4.21
C LYS A 700 23.30 -7.33 3.27
N ASP A 701 23.75 -7.85 2.11
CA ASP A 701 24.51 -7.08 1.13
C ASP A 701 23.62 -6.14 0.30
N GLU A 702 22.29 -6.25 0.39
CA GLU A 702 21.35 -5.33 -0.24
C GLU A 702 21.01 -4.11 0.64
N VAL A 703 21.51 -4.09 1.88
CA VAL A 703 21.19 -3.03 2.84
C VAL A 703 21.99 -1.78 2.55
N LEU A 704 21.29 -0.70 2.22
CA LEU A 704 21.85 0.62 2.00
C LEU A 704 21.73 1.49 3.26
N GLN A 705 22.81 2.18 3.57
CA GLN A 705 22.81 3.22 4.61
C GLN A 705 22.69 4.61 3.99
N GLY A 706 21.88 5.47 4.62
CA GLY A 706 21.96 6.91 4.40
C GLY A 706 23.29 7.47 4.90
N PRO A 707 23.59 8.75 4.62
CA PRO A 707 24.84 9.40 5.03
C PRO A 707 25.10 9.33 6.54
N GLN A 708 24.02 9.30 7.34
CA GLN A 708 24.09 9.22 8.80
C GLN A 708 23.97 7.80 9.37
N GLY A 709 23.88 6.77 8.51
CA GLY A 709 23.67 5.38 8.94
C GLY A 709 22.21 5.06 9.31
N ILE A 710 22.00 3.86 9.84
CA ILE A 710 20.67 3.40 10.32
C ILE A 710 20.57 3.73 11.81
N TRP A 711 19.50 4.42 12.22
CA TRP A 711 19.27 4.80 13.62
C TRP A 711 18.14 3.96 14.21
N VAL A 712 18.43 3.31 15.34
CA VAL A 712 17.47 2.46 16.06
C VAL A 712 17.60 2.72 17.56
N TYR A 713 16.57 2.38 18.33
CA TYR A 713 16.65 2.50 19.79
C TYR A 713 17.79 1.66 20.36
N ASN A 714 18.52 2.22 21.33
CA ASN A 714 19.68 1.57 21.92
C ASN A 714 19.33 0.23 22.60
N GLY A 715 18.10 0.06 23.10
CA GLY A 715 17.59 -1.23 23.57
C GLY A 715 17.57 -2.32 22.48
N LEU A 716 17.24 -1.96 21.24
CA LEU A 716 17.37 -2.87 20.09
C LEU A 716 18.83 -3.17 19.77
N VAL A 717 19.72 -2.17 19.81
CA VAL A 717 21.17 -2.38 19.60
C VAL A 717 21.75 -3.36 20.62
N LYS A 718 21.33 -3.25 21.88
CA LYS A 718 21.71 -4.19 22.95
C LYS A 718 21.16 -5.59 22.67
N ALA A 719 19.90 -5.71 22.26
CA ALA A 719 19.30 -7.00 21.92
C ALA A 719 20.05 -7.69 20.77
N ILE A 720 20.36 -6.95 19.70
CA ILE A 720 21.17 -7.39 18.56
C ILE A 720 22.55 -7.82 19.07
N SER A 721 23.31 -6.91 19.70
CA SER A 721 24.68 -7.16 20.17
C SER A 721 24.78 -8.36 21.11
N SER A 722 23.81 -8.55 22.01
CA SER A 722 23.79 -9.66 22.96
C SER A 722 23.69 -11.04 22.31
N ARG A 723 23.14 -11.11 21.09
CA ARG A 723 22.98 -12.36 20.32
C ARG A 723 24.08 -12.55 19.27
N PHE A 724 24.74 -11.46 18.83
CA PHE A 724 25.84 -11.50 17.85
C PHE A 724 27.25 -11.58 18.47
N SER A 725 27.40 -11.43 19.78
CA SER A 725 28.69 -11.59 20.45
C SER A 725 28.84 -13.01 21.01
N PRO A 726 29.61 -13.91 20.37
CA PRO A 726 30.14 -15.08 21.07
C PRO A 726 31.22 -14.64 22.09
N PRO A 727 31.50 -15.46 23.13
CA PRO A 727 32.57 -15.18 24.07
C PRO A 727 33.96 -15.48 23.46
N ASP A 728 34.92 -14.58 23.69
CA ASP A 728 36.38 -14.80 23.68
C ASP A 728 37.17 -15.06 22.38
N VAL A 729 36.74 -14.57 21.21
CA VAL A 729 37.67 -14.51 20.06
C VAL A 729 37.60 -13.16 19.35
N GLU A 730 38.73 -12.43 19.34
CA GLU A 730 39.00 -11.19 18.58
C GLU A 730 38.88 -11.35 17.04
N THR A 731 38.28 -12.44 16.57
CA THR A 731 37.90 -12.61 15.17
C THR A 731 36.73 -11.71 14.85
N GLU A 732 37.04 -10.62 14.14
CA GLU A 732 36.16 -9.86 13.25
C GLU A 732 34.72 -10.37 13.17
N HIS A 733 33.79 -9.57 13.70
CA HIS A 733 32.34 -9.73 13.74
C HIS A 733 31.71 -10.52 12.56
N LYS A 734 31.79 -11.85 12.59
CA LYS A 734 31.06 -12.72 11.68
C LYS A 734 29.73 -13.05 12.35
N LEU A 735 28.64 -12.50 11.82
CA LEU A 735 27.30 -12.96 12.18
C LEU A 735 27.26 -14.50 12.09
N PRO A 736 26.62 -15.21 13.04
CA PRO A 736 26.41 -16.63 12.90
C PRO A 736 25.66 -16.89 11.58
N ASN A 737 26.16 -17.83 10.79
CA ASN A 737 25.48 -18.27 9.58
C ASN A 737 24.23 -19.05 9.97
N PHE A 738 23.11 -18.36 10.19
CA PHE A 738 21.82 -18.99 10.39
C PHE A 738 21.48 -19.85 9.17
N ARG A 739 21.06 -21.10 9.39
CA ARG A 739 20.46 -21.92 8.34
C ARG A 739 19.03 -21.44 8.12
N ILE A 740 18.84 -20.64 7.08
CA ILE A 740 17.54 -20.12 6.68
C ILE A 740 16.92 -21.11 5.69
N ASP A 741 15.73 -21.60 6.02
CA ASP A 741 14.94 -22.49 5.18
C ASP A 741 14.03 -21.72 4.22
N ASP A 742 13.38 -22.44 3.31
CA ASP A 742 12.51 -21.81 2.33
C ASP A 742 11.28 -21.18 2.98
N ASP A 743 10.79 -21.72 4.10
CA ASP A 743 9.61 -21.18 4.78
C ASP A 743 9.87 -19.79 5.38
N ILE A 744 11.04 -19.58 6.01
CA ILE A 744 11.47 -18.26 6.47
C ILE A 744 11.70 -17.32 5.28
N LEU A 745 12.28 -17.79 4.17
CA LEU A 745 12.42 -16.97 2.96
C LEU A 745 11.05 -16.54 2.41
N HIS A 746 10.05 -17.41 2.43
CA HIS A 746 8.68 -17.07 2.02
C HIS A 746 7.98 -16.13 3.02
N MET A 747 8.30 -16.19 4.32
CA MET A 747 7.88 -15.23 5.33
C MET A 747 8.49 -13.84 5.06
N ILE A 748 9.81 -13.76 4.84
CA ILE A 748 10.51 -12.51 4.50
C ILE A 748 9.96 -11.92 3.21
N ARG A 749 9.69 -12.76 2.20
CA ARG A 749 9.06 -12.34 0.94
C ARG A 749 7.73 -11.62 1.19
N ARG A 750 6.84 -12.19 2.01
CA ARG A 750 5.55 -11.58 2.38
C ARG A 750 5.73 -10.28 3.15
N TYR A 751 6.66 -10.27 4.11
CA TYR A 751 7.02 -9.08 4.88
C TYR A 751 7.52 -7.92 4.00
N LEU A 752 8.44 -8.18 3.08
CA LEU A 752 8.98 -7.17 2.16
C LEU A 752 7.93 -6.65 1.18
N LEU A 753 7.03 -7.51 0.68
CA LEU A 753 5.88 -7.08 -0.12
C LEU A 753 4.91 -6.20 0.69
N GLY A 754 4.72 -6.49 1.97
CA GLY A 754 3.98 -5.63 2.89
C GLY A 754 4.65 -4.27 3.04
N TRP A 755 5.98 -4.23 3.22
CA TRP A 755 6.75 -2.99 3.29
C TRP A 755 6.67 -2.17 2.00
N GLN A 756 6.75 -2.80 0.83
CA GLN A 756 6.68 -2.09 -0.46
C GLN A 756 5.39 -1.27 -0.62
N LYS A 757 4.28 -1.69 0.01
CA LYS A 757 3.00 -0.97 0.02
C LYS A 757 3.02 0.29 0.89
N LYS A 758 3.94 0.39 1.87
CA LYS A 758 4.13 1.56 2.74
C LYS A 758 4.96 2.68 2.08
N ARG A 759 5.28 2.59 0.79
CA ARG A 759 6.00 3.64 0.07
C ARG A 759 5.17 4.94 0.02
N GLY A 760 5.79 6.07 0.30
CA GLY A 760 5.13 7.38 0.41
C GLY A 760 4.54 7.70 1.78
N TYR A 761 4.67 6.82 2.78
CA TYR A 761 4.27 7.12 4.15
C TYR A 761 5.31 8.03 4.79
N GLY A 762 4.91 9.22 5.24
CA GLY A 762 5.80 10.23 5.82
C GLY A 762 6.48 9.81 7.14
N SER A 763 6.06 8.70 7.74
CA SER A 763 6.67 8.14 8.95
C SER A 763 7.98 7.37 8.69
N VAL A 764 8.31 7.08 7.43
CA VAL A 764 9.51 6.30 7.07
C VAL A 764 10.70 7.25 6.88
N THR A 765 11.66 7.20 7.79
CA THR A 765 12.93 7.94 7.67
C THR A 765 13.83 7.31 6.60
N ASP A 766 14.64 8.11 5.92
CA ASP A 766 15.50 7.65 4.81
C ASP A 766 14.75 6.87 3.71
N GLU A 767 13.54 7.32 3.34
CA GLU A 767 12.63 6.64 2.42
C GLU A 767 13.35 5.99 1.23
N THR A 768 14.19 6.76 0.54
CA THR A 768 14.96 6.30 -0.63
C THR A 768 15.86 5.10 -0.31
N TYR A 769 16.62 5.14 0.79
CA TYR A 769 17.54 4.07 1.16
C TYR A 769 16.79 2.85 1.69
N VAL A 770 15.72 3.05 2.47
CA VAL A 770 14.86 1.97 2.98
C VAL A 770 14.25 1.21 1.81
N PHE A 771 13.56 1.90 0.90
CA PHE A 771 12.86 1.21 -0.18
C PHE A 771 13.79 0.68 -1.26
N ASN A 772 14.94 1.31 -1.53
CA ASN A 772 15.94 0.70 -2.41
C ASN A 772 16.53 -0.58 -1.81
N SER A 773 16.74 -0.63 -0.49
CA SER A 773 17.18 -1.85 0.20
C SER A 773 16.09 -2.94 0.13
N VAL A 774 14.83 -2.57 0.38
CA VAL A 774 13.68 -3.49 0.32
C VAL A 774 13.48 -4.03 -1.09
N ASP A 775 13.48 -3.17 -2.11
CA ASP A 775 13.28 -3.58 -3.51
C ASP A 775 14.45 -4.47 -4.00
N ALA A 776 15.69 -4.13 -3.66
CA ALA A 776 16.87 -4.93 -4.00
C ALA A 776 16.86 -6.29 -3.27
N ALA A 777 16.55 -6.30 -1.98
CA ALA A 777 16.43 -7.53 -1.20
C ALA A 777 15.29 -8.42 -1.71
N LEU A 778 14.15 -7.85 -2.06
CA LEU A 778 13.03 -8.61 -2.61
C LEU A 778 13.37 -9.20 -3.98
N LEU A 779 14.04 -8.44 -4.86
CA LEU A 779 14.52 -8.95 -6.13
C LEU A 779 15.54 -10.09 -5.95
N HIS A 780 16.54 -9.89 -5.09
CA HIS A 780 17.55 -10.91 -4.80
C HIS A 780 16.90 -12.18 -4.23
N LEU A 781 15.97 -12.04 -3.27
CA LEU A 781 15.23 -13.15 -2.70
C LEU A 781 14.42 -13.94 -3.75
N LEU A 782 13.71 -13.25 -4.64
CA LEU A 782 12.93 -13.91 -5.70
C LEU A 782 13.83 -14.62 -6.71
N LEU A 783 14.97 -14.01 -7.06
CA LEU A 783 15.97 -14.63 -7.96
C LEU A 783 16.61 -15.87 -7.32
N TYR A 784 16.91 -15.82 -6.03
CA TYR A 784 17.45 -16.96 -5.29
C TYR A 784 16.45 -18.12 -5.23
N LEU A 785 15.19 -17.85 -4.87
CA LEU A 785 14.13 -18.86 -4.81
C LEU A 785 13.87 -19.48 -6.19
N ASP A 786 13.87 -18.66 -7.24
CA ASP A 786 13.66 -19.14 -8.61
C ASP A 786 14.85 -19.96 -9.12
N ALA A 787 16.09 -19.55 -8.85
CA ALA A 787 17.28 -20.33 -9.18
C ALA A 787 17.28 -21.71 -8.50
N LYS A 788 16.92 -21.76 -7.21
CA LYS A 788 16.78 -23.01 -6.47
C LYS A 788 15.72 -23.92 -7.10
N HIS A 789 14.55 -23.36 -7.44
CA HIS A 789 13.48 -24.10 -8.10
C HIS A 789 13.86 -24.61 -9.49
N ILE A 790 14.72 -23.90 -10.24
CA ILE A 790 15.26 -24.36 -11.52
C ILE A 790 16.16 -25.59 -11.33
N HIS A 791 17.01 -25.59 -10.29
CA HIS A 791 17.95 -26.69 -10.02
C HIS A 791 17.27 -27.97 -9.50
N GLU A 792 16.19 -27.88 -8.72
CA GLU A 792 15.55 -29.04 -8.07
C GLU A 792 14.59 -29.85 -9.00
N ARG A 793 14.47 -29.45 -10.27
CA ARG A 793 14.03 -30.21 -11.46
C ARG A 793 12.69 -30.99 -11.44
N ASN A 794 11.85 -30.93 -10.41
CA ASN A 794 10.65 -31.79 -10.30
C ASN A 794 9.30 -31.12 -9.96
N ALA A 795 9.15 -29.79 -10.01
CA ALA A 795 7.85 -29.14 -9.77
C ALA A 795 7.38 -28.35 -11.00
N PRO A 796 6.09 -28.45 -11.39
CA PRO A 796 5.54 -27.75 -12.55
C PRO A 796 5.70 -26.26 -12.32
N LEU A 797 6.21 -25.55 -13.34
CA LEU A 797 6.23 -24.10 -13.51
C LEU A 797 5.70 -23.37 -12.27
N GLY A 798 6.61 -22.92 -11.39
CA GLY A 798 6.31 -22.03 -10.27
C GLY A 798 5.75 -20.69 -10.78
N GLY A 799 4.59 -20.75 -11.42
CA GLY A 799 3.99 -19.67 -12.19
C GLY A 799 3.64 -18.51 -11.30
N SER A 800 3.35 -18.76 -10.01
CA SER A 800 3.19 -17.70 -9.03
C SER A 800 4.49 -16.92 -8.82
N LEU A 801 5.61 -17.62 -8.53
CA LEU A 801 6.90 -16.99 -8.26
C LEU A 801 7.42 -16.22 -9.48
N ARG A 802 7.39 -16.84 -10.67
CA ARG A 802 7.81 -16.16 -11.91
C ARG A 802 6.87 -15.02 -12.28
N SER A 803 5.55 -15.15 -12.04
CA SER A 803 4.61 -14.04 -12.24
C SER A 803 4.91 -12.87 -11.29
N GLU A 804 5.24 -13.15 -10.03
CA GLU A 804 5.65 -12.14 -9.05
C GLU A 804 6.96 -11.44 -9.43
N LEU A 805 8.00 -12.21 -9.80
CA LEU A 805 9.27 -11.67 -10.28
C LEU A 805 9.06 -10.75 -11.49
N ASN A 806 8.27 -11.21 -12.48
CA ASN A 806 7.94 -10.41 -13.65
C ASN A 806 7.15 -9.15 -13.27
N LYS A 807 6.15 -9.25 -12.38
CA LYS A 807 5.38 -8.09 -11.89
C LYS A 807 6.24 -7.07 -11.15
N LEU A 808 7.21 -7.54 -10.35
CA LEU A 808 8.12 -6.68 -9.61
C LEU A 808 9.03 -5.90 -10.56
N VAL A 809 9.55 -6.56 -11.61
CA VAL A 809 10.43 -5.93 -12.60
C VAL A 809 9.66 -5.00 -13.54
N ASP A 810 8.45 -5.37 -13.93
CA ASP A 810 7.58 -4.52 -14.75
C ASP A 810 7.24 -3.20 -14.03
N ASN A 811 7.15 -3.22 -12.69
CA ASN A 811 6.86 -2.07 -11.84
C ASN A 811 8.06 -1.62 -10.99
N TRP A 812 9.28 -1.82 -11.50
CA TRP A 812 10.50 -1.53 -10.75
C TRP A 812 10.62 -0.05 -10.36
N LYS A 813 10.88 0.20 -9.08
CA LYS A 813 11.04 1.54 -8.48
C LYS A 813 12.34 1.70 -7.67
N GLY A 814 13.11 0.63 -7.54
CA GLY A 814 14.36 0.62 -6.79
C GLY A 814 15.55 1.14 -7.60
N ASN A 815 16.75 0.95 -7.07
CA ASN A 815 17.98 1.27 -7.80
C ASN A 815 18.11 0.40 -9.06
N PHE A 816 18.11 1.04 -10.22
CA PHE A 816 18.15 0.38 -11.52
C PHE A 816 19.46 -0.39 -11.77
N ASP A 817 20.61 0.22 -11.47
CA ASP A 817 21.92 -0.39 -11.71
C ASP A 817 22.12 -1.65 -10.86
N ARG A 818 21.66 -1.61 -9.59
CA ARG A 818 21.71 -2.79 -8.73
C ARG A 818 20.82 -3.91 -9.25
N ALA A 819 19.63 -3.60 -9.77
CA ALA A 819 18.75 -4.60 -10.37
C ALA A 819 19.37 -5.25 -11.61
N VAL A 820 20.02 -4.45 -12.47
CA VAL A 820 20.77 -4.97 -13.62
C VAL A 820 21.86 -5.92 -13.15
N HIS A 821 22.67 -5.52 -12.17
CA HIS A 821 23.74 -6.37 -11.62
C HIS A 821 23.20 -7.69 -11.05
N LEU A 822 22.09 -7.66 -10.29
CA LEU A 822 21.47 -8.87 -9.74
C LEU A 822 20.93 -9.79 -10.85
N LEU A 823 20.28 -9.23 -11.87
CA LEU A 823 19.75 -10.02 -12.98
C LEU A 823 20.87 -10.63 -13.85
N GLU A 824 21.98 -9.91 -14.03
CA GLU A 824 23.17 -10.44 -14.69
C GLU A 824 23.88 -11.49 -13.84
N SER A 825 24.03 -11.31 -12.52
CA SER A 825 24.69 -12.31 -11.67
C SER A 825 23.94 -13.64 -11.61
N TYR A 826 22.61 -13.61 -11.74
CA TYR A 826 21.76 -14.79 -11.82
C TYR A 826 21.50 -15.27 -13.26
N ASN A 827 22.12 -14.66 -14.29
CA ASN A 827 21.92 -14.98 -15.71
C ASN A 827 20.44 -15.02 -16.16
N ARG A 828 19.58 -14.15 -15.59
CA ARG A 828 18.15 -14.03 -15.97
C ARG A 828 17.98 -12.95 -17.04
N LEU A 829 18.51 -13.21 -18.23
CA LEU A 829 18.52 -12.29 -19.38
C LEU A 829 17.12 -11.93 -19.88
N PHE A 830 16.15 -12.86 -19.83
CA PHE A 830 14.78 -12.55 -20.22
C PHE A 830 14.15 -11.52 -19.27
N VAL A 831 14.31 -11.72 -17.97
CA VAL A 831 13.82 -10.81 -16.93
C VAL A 831 14.54 -9.45 -17.02
N LEU A 832 15.85 -9.46 -17.30
CA LEU A 832 16.62 -8.26 -17.60
C LEU A 832 16.07 -7.49 -18.81
N SER A 833 15.68 -8.20 -19.87
CA SER A 833 15.05 -7.57 -21.04
C SER A 833 13.70 -6.92 -20.69
N ARG A 834 12.94 -7.47 -19.72
CA ARG A 834 11.71 -6.85 -19.21
C ARG A 834 12.00 -5.58 -18.40
N LEU A 835 13.05 -5.60 -17.58
CA LEU A 835 13.51 -4.41 -16.84
C LEU A 835 13.88 -3.27 -17.81
N TYR A 836 14.60 -3.59 -18.89
CA TYR A 836 14.91 -2.60 -19.92
C TYR A 836 13.66 -2.11 -20.68
N GLN A 837 12.65 -2.97 -20.89
CA GLN A 837 11.38 -2.59 -21.49
C GLN A 837 10.58 -1.63 -20.61
N SER A 838 10.52 -1.85 -19.29
CA SER A 838 9.81 -0.96 -18.37
C SER A 838 10.44 0.44 -18.35
N GLN A 839 11.76 0.54 -18.56
CA GLN A 839 12.49 1.81 -18.71
C GLN A 839 12.58 2.33 -20.16
N LYS A 840 11.93 1.69 -21.14
CA LYS A 840 11.94 2.08 -22.57
C LYS A 840 13.33 2.12 -23.23
N MET A 841 14.29 1.35 -22.72
CA MET A 841 15.67 1.30 -23.24
C MET A 841 15.80 0.32 -24.41
N ALA A 842 15.26 0.68 -25.57
CA ALA A 842 15.15 -0.22 -26.73
C ALA A 842 16.48 -0.89 -27.17
N LYS A 843 17.60 -0.15 -27.15
CA LYS A 843 18.92 -0.67 -27.50
C LYS A 843 19.33 -1.85 -26.62
N HIS A 844 19.16 -1.73 -25.31
CA HIS A 844 19.53 -2.78 -24.35
C HIS A 844 18.58 -3.99 -24.42
N VAL A 845 17.30 -3.78 -24.71
CA VAL A 845 16.33 -4.88 -24.96
C VAL A 845 16.76 -5.73 -26.15
N LEU A 846 17.09 -5.08 -27.28
CA LEU A 846 17.50 -5.80 -28.48
C LEU A 846 18.86 -6.50 -28.28
N ALA A 847 19.80 -5.85 -27.59
CA ALA A 847 21.09 -6.45 -27.24
C ALA A 847 20.95 -7.67 -26.33
N THR A 848 20.07 -7.63 -25.33
CA THR A 848 19.80 -8.78 -24.45
C THR A 848 19.12 -9.93 -25.18
N TRP A 849 18.16 -9.66 -26.07
CA TRP A 849 17.57 -10.71 -26.91
C TRP A 849 18.57 -11.30 -27.90
N ARG A 850 19.46 -10.48 -28.46
CA ARG A 850 20.57 -10.96 -29.30
C ARG A 850 21.50 -11.89 -28.52
N ARG A 851 21.88 -11.54 -27.28
CA ARG A 851 22.67 -12.40 -26.37
C ARG A 851 22.01 -13.78 -26.16
N ILE A 852 20.71 -13.80 -25.83
CA ILE A 852 19.94 -15.05 -25.64
C ILE A 852 19.94 -15.90 -26.92
N VAL A 853 19.75 -15.26 -28.06
CA VAL A 853 19.65 -15.92 -29.37
C VAL A 853 21.01 -16.46 -29.86
N GLU A 854 22.10 -15.73 -29.62
CA GLU A 854 23.46 -16.13 -30.01
C GLU A 854 24.01 -17.27 -29.15
N GLY A 855 23.31 -17.64 -28.06
CA GLY A 855 23.58 -18.84 -27.28
C GLY A 855 24.02 -18.60 -25.83
N GLU A 856 23.93 -17.36 -25.34
CA GLU A 856 24.12 -17.09 -23.92
C GLU A 856 22.99 -17.76 -23.11
N LYS A 857 23.34 -18.51 -22.07
CA LYS A 857 22.38 -19.30 -21.30
C LYS A 857 21.54 -18.37 -20.42
N ASP A 858 20.25 -18.28 -20.73
CA ASP A 858 19.23 -17.78 -19.79
C ASP A 858 18.74 -18.95 -18.93
N GLU A 859 19.07 -18.95 -17.63
CA GLU A 859 18.67 -20.01 -16.70
C GLU A 859 17.12 -20.18 -16.63
N GLY A 860 16.39 -19.11 -16.95
CA GLY A 860 14.92 -19.10 -17.00
C GLY A 860 14.28 -19.96 -18.08
N GLY A 861 14.90 -19.96 -19.27
CA GLY A 861 14.41 -20.65 -20.46
C GLY A 861 13.06 -20.12 -20.99
N GLU A 862 12.63 -18.92 -20.60
CA GLU A 862 11.30 -18.38 -20.95
C GLU A 862 11.21 -17.95 -22.43
N LEU A 863 12.35 -17.58 -23.03
CA LEU A 863 12.44 -17.14 -24.41
C LEU A 863 13.26 -18.13 -25.25
N SER A 864 12.59 -18.91 -26.09
CA SER A 864 13.25 -19.76 -27.10
C SER A 864 13.70 -18.93 -28.32
N GLY A 865 14.71 -19.40 -29.06
CA GLY A 865 15.24 -18.71 -30.25
C GLY A 865 14.17 -18.27 -31.26
N PRO A 866 13.29 -19.16 -31.77
CA PRO A 866 12.22 -18.77 -32.68
C PRO A 866 11.20 -17.80 -32.07
N ALA A 867 10.96 -17.88 -30.74
CA ALA A 867 10.08 -16.97 -30.03
C ALA A 867 10.72 -15.58 -29.87
N ALA A 868 12.03 -15.51 -29.64
CA ALA A 868 12.80 -14.28 -29.63
C ALA A 868 12.69 -13.55 -30.98
N ASP A 869 12.81 -14.26 -32.10
CA ASP A 869 12.71 -13.67 -33.44
C ASP A 869 11.35 -13.00 -33.68
N ILE A 870 10.27 -13.64 -33.22
CA ILE A 870 8.91 -13.08 -33.29
C ILE A 870 8.78 -11.85 -32.39
N GLN A 871 9.37 -11.85 -31.20
CA GLN A 871 9.34 -10.70 -30.30
C GLN A 871 10.19 -9.53 -30.82
N ILE A 872 11.38 -9.80 -31.34
CA ILE A 872 12.25 -8.80 -31.98
C ILE A 872 11.49 -8.12 -33.12
N ARG A 873 10.83 -8.88 -34.00
CA ARG A 873 9.98 -8.30 -35.05
C ARG A 873 8.92 -7.37 -34.46
N LYS A 874 8.12 -7.84 -33.49
CA LYS A 874 7.05 -7.05 -32.88
C LYS A 874 7.56 -5.80 -32.18
N TYR A 875 8.78 -5.83 -31.65
CA TYR A 875 9.41 -4.72 -30.97
C TYR A 875 9.99 -3.70 -31.95
N LEU A 876 10.69 -4.15 -33.00
CA LEU A 876 11.23 -3.29 -34.06
C LEU A 876 10.15 -2.45 -34.77
N VAL A 877 8.98 -3.04 -35.02
CA VAL A 877 7.83 -2.31 -35.60
C VAL A 877 7.39 -1.13 -34.71
N LYS A 878 7.55 -1.24 -33.39
CA LYS A 878 7.12 -0.21 -32.42
C LYS A 878 8.18 0.87 -32.13
N ILE A 879 9.45 0.58 -32.35
CA ILE A 879 10.58 1.49 -32.07
C ILE A 879 10.64 2.62 -33.10
N ARG A 880 11.01 3.83 -32.68
CA ARG A 880 11.21 5.02 -33.54
C ARG A 880 12.66 5.27 -33.96
N ASP A 881 13.60 4.58 -33.33
CA ASP A 881 15.03 4.71 -33.60
C ASP A 881 15.40 3.99 -34.90
N ALA A 882 15.73 4.76 -35.93
CA ALA A 882 16.10 4.22 -37.24
C ALA A 882 17.40 3.41 -37.19
N HIS A 883 18.38 3.81 -36.37
CA HIS A 883 19.67 3.13 -36.29
C HIS A 883 19.52 1.72 -35.73
N LEU A 884 18.66 1.52 -34.72
CA LEU A 884 18.38 0.19 -34.19
C LEU A 884 17.66 -0.69 -35.23
N VAL A 885 16.77 -0.14 -36.05
CA VAL A 885 16.11 -0.91 -37.12
C VAL A 885 17.09 -1.24 -38.24
N GLU A 886 18.03 -0.35 -38.56
CA GLU A 886 19.11 -0.59 -39.52
C GLU A 886 20.10 -1.66 -39.05
N GLU A 887 20.37 -1.75 -37.75
CA GLU A 887 21.27 -2.76 -37.18
C GLU A 887 20.56 -4.12 -37.05
N TYR A 888 19.40 -4.16 -36.39
CA TYR A 888 18.71 -5.40 -36.03
C TYR A 888 17.76 -5.93 -37.10
N GLY A 889 17.27 -5.08 -38.01
CA GLY A 889 16.39 -5.50 -39.11
C GLY A 889 17.09 -6.45 -40.08
N PRO A 890 18.25 -6.08 -40.66
CA PRO A 890 19.02 -6.97 -41.52
C PRO A 890 19.58 -8.18 -40.77
N TRP A 891 19.96 -8.02 -39.49
CA TRP A 891 20.38 -9.15 -38.65
C TRP A 891 19.26 -10.19 -38.47
N LEU A 892 18.01 -9.74 -38.25
CA LEU A 892 16.85 -10.64 -38.19
C LEU A 892 16.59 -11.29 -39.56
N ALA A 893 16.73 -10.54 -40.65
CA ALA A 893 16.54 -11.05 -42.01
C ALA A 893 17.58 -12.11 -42.41
N ALA A 894 18.82 -11.99 -41.94
CA ALA A 894 19.87 -13.00 -42.17
C ALA A 894 19.53 -14.36 -41.53
N ARG A 895 18.81 -14.37 -40.39
CA ARG A 895 18.43 -15.59 -39.66
C ARG A 895 17.07 -16.13 -40.08
N ASN A 896 16.08 -15.24 -40.19
CA ASN A 896 14.72 -15.58 -40.60
C ASN A 896 14.24 -14.54 -41.64
N PRO A 897 14.42 -14.81 -42.94
CA PRO A 897 14.17 -13.82 -43.98
C PRO A 897 12.69 -13.42 -44.01
N LYS A 898 11.77 -14.36 -43.80
CA LYS A 898 10.32 -14.11 -43.74
C LYS A 898 9.93 -13.10 -42.65
N LEU A 899 10.50 -13.21 -41.45
CA LEU A 899 10.20 -12.28 -40.36
C LEU A 899 10.94 -10.95 -40.52
N GLY A 900 12.18 -10.98 -41.01
CA GLY A 900 12.98 -9.77 -41.25
C GLY A 900 12.35 -8.85 -42.30
N ILE A 901 11.81 -9.42 -43.38
CA ILE A 901 11.09 -8.65 -44.42
C ILE A 901 9.84 -7.99 -43.86
N GLN A 902 9.11 -8.69 -43.01
CA GLN A 902 7.93 -8.13 -42.37
C GLN A 902 8.25 -6.90 -41.51
N VAL A 903 9.49 -6.70 -41.05
CA VAL A 903 9.87 -5.47 -40.34
C VAL A 903 9.85 -4.25 -41.27
N PHE A 904 10.34 -4.40 -42.51
CA PHE A 904 10.41 -3.33 -43.50
C PHE A 904 9.12 -3.16 -44.31
N ALA A 905 8.38 -4.26 -44.47
CA ALA A 905 7.14 -4.32 -45.23
C ALA A 905 5.92 -3.80 -44.46
N ASP A 906 5.90 -3.95 -43.13
CA ASP A 906 4.74 -3.62 -42.31
C ASP A 906 4.50 -2.11 -42.26
N GLU A 907 3.35 -1.68 -42.77
CA GLU A 907 2.95 -0.27 -42.80
C GLU A 907 2.72 0.33 -41.40
N SER A 908 2.59 -0.53 -40.38
CA SER A 908 2.49 -0.10 -38.98
C SER A 908 3.84 0.28 -38.36
N SER A 909 4.95 -0.02 -39.06
CA SER A 909 6.30 0.38 -38.65
C SER A 909 6.40 1.90 -38.48
N ARG A 910 7.06 2.32 -37.39
CA ARG A 910 7.25 3.75 -37.10
C ARG A 910 8.36 4.37 -37.93
N VAL A 911 9.36 3.57 -38.30
CA VAL A 911 10.44 3.97 -39.19
C VAL A 911 10.20 3.33 -40.55
N LYS A 912 9.95 4.19 -41.55
CA LYS A 912 9.73 3.75 -42.94
C LYS A 912 11.01 3.97 -43.73
N PHE A 913 11.54 2.90 -44.29
CA PHE A 913 12.67 2.96 -45.20
C PHE A 913 12.16 2.98 -46.63
N SER A 914 12.84 3.76 -47.48
CA SER A 914 12.57 3.67 -48.92
C SER A 914 13.06 2.31 -49.44
N PRO A 915 12.36 1.68 -50.40
CA PRO A 915 12.80 0.40 -50.95
C PRO A 915 14.28 0.32 -51.40
N PRO A 916 14.89 1.35 -52.04
CA PRO A 916 16.30 1.27 -52.42
C PRO A 916 17.25 1.26 -51.21
N GLN A 917 16.89 1.97 -50.13
CA GLN A 917 17.67 1.91 -48.88
C GLN A 917 17.62 0.52 -48.27
N VAL A 918 16.44 -0.12 -48.21
CA VAL A 918 16.30 -1.50 -47.69
C VAL A 918 17.10 -2.49 -48.53
N ILE A 919 17.05 -2.38 -49.86
CA ILE A 919 17.85 -3.25 -50.75
C ILE A 919 19.34 -3.06 -50.46
N SER A 920 19.82 -1.83 -50.30
CA SER A 920 21.24 -1.57 -49.99
C SER A 920 21.67 -2.14 -48.63
N LEU A 921 20.78 -2.13 -47.63
CA LEU A 921 21.04 -2.69 -46.30
C LEU A 921 21.04 -4.22 -46.32
N LEU A 922 20.06 -4.82 -47.00
CA LEU A 922 19.96 -6.28 -47.16
C LEU A 922 21.11 -6.84 -48.00
N GLN A 923 21.53 -6.17 -49.07
CA GLN A 923 22.69 -6.60 -49.86
C GLN A 923 23.98 -6.68 -49.03
N LYS A 924 24.17 -5.76 -48.08
CA LYS A 924 25.37 -5.73 -47.22
C LYS A 924 25.37 -6.82 -46.15
N HIS A 925 24.21 -7.06 -45.52
CA HIS A 925 24.14 -7.88 -44.30
C HIS A 925 23.39 -9.21 -44.47
N ALA A 926 22.49 -9.33 -45.45
CA ALA A 926 21.61 -10.47 -45.66
C ALA A 926 21.26 -10.67 -47.16
N PRO A 927 22.22 -11.03 -48.02
CA PRO A 927 22.01 -11.10 -49.47
C PRO A 927 20.88 -12.07 -49.86
N GLY A 928 20.69 -13.16 -49.11
CA GLY A 928 19.59 -14.11 -49.34
C GLY A 928 18.18 -13.55 -49.12
N ALA A 929 18.04 -12.49 -48.30
CA ALA A 929 16.75 -11.85 -48.04
C ALA A 929 16.35 -10.83 -49.11
N VAL A 930 17.28 -10.42 -49.99
CA VAL A 930 17.01 -9.44 -51.05
C VAL A 930 15.98 -9.97 -52.04
N GLN A 931 16.11 -11.22 -52.46
CA GLN A 931 15.16 -11.86 -53.37
C GLN A 931 13.74 -11.87 -52.76
N GLU A 932 13.61 -12.34 -51.51
CA GLU A 932 12.31 -12.39 -50.84
C GLU A 932 11.71 -10.98 -50.58
N TYR A 933 12.54 -9.95 -50.36
CA TYR A 933 12.06 -8.57 -50.23
C TYR A 933 11.55 -8.01 -51.57
N LEU A 934 12.27 -8.26 -52.66
CA LEU A 934 11.83 -7.90 -54.01
C LEU A 934 10.52 -8.62 -54.36
N GLU A 935 10.37 -9.90 -53.99
CA GLU A 935 9.10 -10.62 -54.11
C GLU A 935 7.97 -9.91 -53.37
N HIS A 936 8.21 -9.43 -52.14
CA HIS A 936 7.22 -8.68 -51.40
C HIS A 936 6.84 -7.36 -52.10
N LEU A 937 7.81 -6.60 -52.61
CA LEU A 937 7.56 -5.35 -53.35
C LEU A 937 6.71 -5.59 -54.60
N VAL A 938 7.07 -6.58 -55.41
CA VAL A 938 6.42 -6.83 -56.70
C VAL A 938 5.05 -7.51 -56.51
N PHE A 939 4.95 -8.53 -55.67
CA PHE A 939 3.69 -9.29 -55.52
C PHE A 939 2.73 -8.67 -54.49
N THR A 940 3.24 -8.10 -53.39
CA THR A 940 2.40 -7.58 -52.31
C THR A 940 2.12 -6.09 -52.47
N LYS A 941 3.17 -5.26 -52.65
CA LYS A 941 3.00 -3.81 -52.86
C LYS A 941 2.62 -3.43 -54.29
N LYS A 942 2.85 -4.33 -55.26
CA LYS A 942 2.62 -4.12 -56.70
C LYS A 942 3.49 -3.01 -57.30
N ASP A 943 4.66 -2.78 -56.73
CA ASP A 943 5.63 -1.80 -57.23
C ASP A 943 6.37 -2.38 -58.44
N THR A 944 5.95 -2.00 -59.66
CA THR A 944 6.49 -2.56 -60.91
C THR A 944 7.91 -2.10 -61.22
N GLN A 945 8.44 -1.07 -60.55
CA GLN A 945 9.80 -0.55 -60.78
C GLN A 945 10.89 -1.56 -60.42
N TYR A 946 10.61 -2.45 -59.46
CA TYR A 946 11.55 -3.49 -58.99
C TYR A 946 11.37 -4.82 -59.72
N ALA A 947 10.51 -4.86 -60.74
CA ALA A 947 10.28 -6.06 -61.54
C ALA A 947 11.56 -6.48 -62.30
N ASP A 948 12.28 -5.52 -62.87
CA ASP A 948 13.54 -5.78 -63.58
C ASP A 948 14.59 -6.41 -62.64
N ASP A 949 14.72 -5.88 -61.42
CA ASP A 949 15.64 -6.42 -60.41
C ASP A 949 15.25 -7.83 -59.98
N LEU A 950 13.96 -8.07 -59.70
CA LEU A 950 13.48 -9.40 -59.31
C LEU A 950 13.66 -10.44 -60.44
N ILE A 951 13.36 -10.04 -61.68
CA ILE A 951 13.59 -10.87 -62.87
C ILE A 951 15.09 -11.15 -63.02
N ALA A 952 15.95 -10.16 -62.79
CA ALA A 952 17.40 -10.34 -62.83
C ALA A 952 17.88 -11.36 -61.78
N TYR A 953 17.39 -11.33 -60.54
CA TYR A 953 17.73 -12.33 -59.52
C TYR A 953 17.31 -13.75 -59.93
N TYR A 954 16.07 -13.93 -60.40
CA TYR A 954 15.66 -15.27 -60.86
C TYR A 954 16.44 -15.71 -62.09
N LEU A 955 16.70 -14.81 -63.04
CA LEU A 955 17.57 -15.11 -64.18
C LEU A 955 18.97 -15.49 -63.73
N ASP A 956 19.58 -14.78 -62.79
CA ASP A 956 20.90 -15.11 -62.25
C ASP A 956 20.91 -16.52 -61.66
N THR A 957 19.89 -16.87 -60.85
CA THR A 957 19.79 -18.22 -60.27
C THR A 957 19.62 -19.30 -61.33
N VAL A 958 18.78 -19.07 -62.34
CA VAL A 958 18.53 -20.06 -63.40
C VAL A 958 19.73 -20.15 -64.35
N LEU A 959 20.25 -19.03 -64.84
CA LEU A 959 21.37 -18.98 -65.77
C LEU A 959 22.65 -19.53 -65.16
N SER A 960 22.98 -19.17 -63.91
CA SER A 960 24.17 -19.73 -63.23
C SER A 960 24.11 -21.26 -63.11
N ILE A 961 22.91 -21.81 -62.89
CA ILE A 961 22.70 -23.26 -62.81
C ILE A 961 22.76 -23.90 -64.20
N LEU A 962 22.21 -23.26 -65.24
CA LEU A 962 22.29 -23.77 -66.62
C LEU A 962 23.72 -23.72 -67.19
N GLU A 963 24.48 -22.69 -66.83
CA GLU A 963 25.90 -22.56 -67.16
C GLU A 963 26.73 -23.64 -66.48
N SER A 964 26.52 -23.85 -65.18
CA SER A 964 27.33 -24.78 -64.37
C SER A 964 26.92 -26.24 -64.52
N SER A 965 25.64 -26.54 -64.71
CA SER A 965 25.10 -27.91 -64.73
C SER A 965 24.63 -28.32 -66.12
N PRO A 966 25.32 -29.25 -66.82
CA PRO A 966 24.79 -29.86 -68.04
C PRO A 966 23.55 -30.73 -67.75
N GLU A 967 23.41 -31.27 -66.54
CA GLU A 967 22.25 -32.05 -66.11
C GLU A 967 20.99 -31.19 -66.05
N ALA A 968 21.11 -29.94 -65.59
CA ALA A 968 19.98 -29.00 -65.59
C ALA A 968 19.49 -28.71 -67.03
N ARG A 969 20.41 -28.57 -68.00
CA ARG A 969 20.07 -28.41 -69.42
C ARG A 969 19.43 -29.67 -70.02
N ALA A 970 19.92 -30.84 -69.63
CA ALA A 970 19.32 -32.11 -70.00
C ALA A 970 17.89 -32.24 -69.43
N SER A 971 17.68 -31.82 -68.16
CA SER A 971 16.37 -31.81 -67.50
C SER A 971 15.35 -30.93 -68.23
N LEU A 972 15.76 -29.75 -68.73
CA LEU A 972 14.90 -28.91 -69.58
C LEU A 972 14.55 -29.59 -70.91
N THR A 973 15.54 -30.19 -71.54
CA THR A 973 15.35 -30.88 -72.83
C THR A 973 14.43 -32.09 -72.66
N GLU A 974 14.59 -32.82 -71.56
CA GLU A 974 13.76 -33.95 -71.15
C GLU A 974 12.33 -33.50 -70.86
N SER A 975 12.12 -32.39 -70.14
CA SER A 975 10.78 -31.87 -69.84
C SER A 975 10.03 -31.51 -71.12
N TYR A 976 10.69 -30.92 -72.12
CA TYR A 976 10.08 -30.68 -73.43
C TYR A 976 9.81 -31.97 -74.19
N SER A 977 10.75 -32.92 -74.20
CA SER A 977 10.56 -34.20 -74.89
C SER A 977 9.37 -34.98 -74.32
N THR A 978 9.24 -34.98 -72.99
CA THR A 978 8.16 -35.63 -72.25
C THR A 978 6.82 -34.95 -72.55
N TYR A 979 6.80 -33.62 -72.57
CA TYR A 979 5.60 -32.86 -72.92
C TYR A 979 5.15 -33.06 -74.38
N ARG A 980 6.10 -33.10 -75.32
CA ARG A 980 5.83 -33.40 -76.73
C ARG A 980 5.24 -34.80 -76.90
N ALA A 981 5.69 -35.78 -76.10
CA ALA A 981 5.21 -37.15 -76.13
C ALA A 981 3.81 -37.35 -75.51
N LEU A 982 3.27 -36.39 -74.75
CA LEU A 982 1.89 -36.48 -74.25
C LEU A 982 0.89 -36.59 -75.40
N GLN A 983 -0.21 -37.30 -75.19
CA GLN A 983 -1.34 -37.34 -76.13
C GLN A 983 -2.35 -36.24 -75.78
N ALA A 984 -3.13 -35.79 -76.78
CA ALA A 984 -4.19 -34.81 -76.56
C ALA A 984 -5.37 -35.43 -75.77
N PRO A 985 -6.10 -34.64 -74.95
CA PRO A 985 -5.94 -33.21 -74.70
C PRO A 985 -4.76 -32.91 -73.76
N LYS A 986 -3.83 -32.06 -74.23
CA LYS A 986 -2.66 -31.68 -73.44
C LYS A 986 -3.02 -30.54 -72.49
N PRO A 987 -2.65 -30.62 -71.20
CA PRO A 987 -2.66 -29.44 -70.34
C PRO A 987 -1.62 -28.43 -70.85
N SER A 988 -1.76 -27.13 -70.61
CA SER A 988 -0.74 -26.17 -71.07
C SER A 988 0.63 -26.51 -70.47
N TYR A 989 1.72 -26.23 -71.19
CA TYR A 989 3.06 -26.56 -70.69
C TYR A 989 3.34 -26.01 -69.29
N LEU A 990 2.94 -24.77 -68.99
CA LEU A 990 3.05 -24.18 -67.65
C LEU A 990 2.32 -25.01 -66.59
N SER A 991 1.10 -25.47 -66.86
CA SER A 991 0.36 -26.32 -65.92
C SER A 991 0.97 -27.73 -65.80
N PHE A 992 1.62 -28.23 -66.84
CA PHE A 992 2.36 -29.48 -66.79
C PHE A 992 3.58 -29.38 -65.86
N ILE A 993 4.43 -28.37 -66.06
CA ILE A 993 5.65 -28.20 -65.24
C ILE A 993 5.34 -27.79 -63.81
N THR A 994 4.25 -27.07 -63.53
CA THR A 994 3.88 -26.76 -62.15
C THR A 994 3.58 -28.01 -61.33
N HIS A 995 3.11 -29.09 -61.96
CA HIS A 995 2.82 -30.37 -61.29
C HIS A 995 3.90 -31.44 -61.46
N ASN A 996 4.74 -31.36 -62.50
CA ASN A 996 5.68 -32.43 -62.87
C ASN A 996 7.16 -31.97 -62.92
N HIS A 997 7.52 -30.88 -62.24
CA HIS A 997 8.93 -30.46 -62.18
C HIS A 997 9.74 -31.34 -61.20
N PRO A 998 11.04 -31.56 -61.46
CA PRO A 998 11.97 -32.18 -60.51
C PRO A 998 12.04 -31.42 -59.17
N PRO A 999 12.35 -32.09 -58.04
CA PRO A 999 12.40 -31.48 -56.71
C PRO A 999 13.59 -30.53 -56.48
N GLU A 1000 14.22 -30.04 -57.54
CA GLU A 1000 15.37 -29.14 -57.46
C GLU A 1000 14.92 -27.69 -57.22
N PRO A 1001 15.65 -26.92 -56.38
CA PRO A 1001 15.22 -25.58 -55.95
C PRO A 1001 15.13 -24.57 -57.10
N TRP A 1002 15.96 -24.71 -58.14
CA TRP A 1002 15.97 -23.77 -59.27
C TRP A 1002 14.74 -23.88 -60.16
N TRP A 1003 14.05 -25.03 -60.16
CA TRP A 1003 12.76 -25.16 -60.84
C TRP A 1003 11.72 -24.25 -60.19
N GLN A 1004 11.78 -24.03 -58.88
CA GLN A 1004 10.91 -23.06 -58.21
C GLN A 1004 11.21 -21.63 -58.69
N SER A 1005 12.49 -21.25 -58.77
CA SER A 1005 12.92 -19.96 -59.34
C SER A 1005 12.48 -19.80 -60.79
N ARG A 1006 12.54 -20.87 -61.60
CA ARG A 1006 12.07 -20.86 -62.98
C ARG A 1006 10.55 -20.68 -63.08
N LEU A 1007 9.78 -21.40 -62.27
CA LEU A 1007 8.32 -21.25 -62.23
C LEU A 1007 7.92 -19.83 -61.81
N ARG A 1008 8.67 -19.23 -60.88
CA ARG A 1008 8.51 -17.81 -60.48
C ARG A 1008 8.83 -16.85 -61.62
N LEU A 1009 9.93 -17.09 -62.34
CA LEU A 1009 10.30 -16.31 -63.51
C LEU A 1009 9.20 -16.37 -64.58
N LEU A 1010 8.73 -17.57 -64.94
CA LEU A 1010 7.66 -17.75 -65.91
C LEU A 1010 6.35 -17.08 -65.48
N GLN A 1011 6.04 -17.11 -64.18
CA GLN A 1011 4.90 -16.39 -63.62
C GLN A 1011 5.04 -14.87 -63.80
N LEU A 1012 6.22 -14.30 -63.54
CA LEU A 1012 6.49 -12.87 -63.70
C LEU A 1012 6.47 -12.43 -65.17
N LEU A 1013 7.09 -13.21 -66.05
CA LEU A 1013 7.10 -12.94 -67.49
C LEU A 1013 5.69 -13.08 -68.09
N GLY A 1014 4.92 -14.10 -67.66
CA GLY A 1014 3.61 -14.43 -68.22
C GLY A 1014 2.49 -13.50 -67.77
N GLY A 1015 2.56 -12.95 -66.55
CA GLY A 1015 1.64 -11.91 -66.05
C GLY A 1015 0.22 -12.36 -65.65
N GLY A 1016 -0.07 -13.66 -65.54
CA GLY A 1016 -1.46 -14.13 -65.33
C GLY A 1016 -1.66 -15.40 -64.52
N SER A 1017 -0.64 -16.23 -64.27
CA SER A 1017 -0.82 -17.50 -63.56
C SER A 1017 -0.48 -17.38 -62.08
N THR A 1018 -1.28 -17.98 -61.19
CA THR A 1018 -0.81 -18.39 -59.86
C THR A 1018 -0.08 -19.73 -59.97
N THR A 1019 0.83 -20.02 -59.04
CA THR A 1019 1.50 -21.32 -58.92
C THR A 1019 1.22 -21.88 -57.53
N GLN A 1020 1.47 -23.18 -57.29
CA GLN A 1020 1.30 -23.77 -55.95
C GLN A 1020 2.11 -23.04 -54.86
N PHE A 1021 3.15 -22.30 -55.26
CA PHE A 1021 4.02 -21.55 -54.38
C PHE A 1021 3.52 -20.11 -54.12
N THR A 1022 2.64 -19.53 -54.94
CA THR A 1022 2.11 -18.14 -54.79
C THR A 1022 0.58 -18.13 -54.74
N SER A 1023 0.04 -17.59 -53.66
CA SER A 1023 -1.39 -17.26 -53.56
C SER A 1023 -1.73 -15.94 -54.28
N THR A 1024 -0.75 -15.04 -54.43
CA THR A 1024 -0.96 -13.71 -54.98
C THR A 1024 -0.71 -13.69 -56.48
N SER A 1025 -1.69 -13.24 -57.25
CA SER A 1025 -1.55 -13.01 -58.69
C SER A 1025 -0.59 -11.84 -58.96
N PRO A 1026 0.37 -11.97 -59.90
CA PRO A 1026 1.22 -10.84 -60.29
C PRO A 1026 0.38 -9.67 -60.83
N PRO A 1027 0.91 -8.43 -60.78
CA PRO A 1027 0.30 -7.30 -61.48
C PRO A 1027 0.18 -7.59 -62.98
N THR A 1028 -0.99 -7.30 -63.56
CA THR A 1028 -1.29 -7.60 -64.96
C THR A 1028 -0.38 -6.87 -65.97
N ASN A 1029 0.14 -5.70 -65.59
CA ASN A 1029 1.00 -4.86 -66.43
C ASN A 1029 2.38 -4.63 -65.79
N LEU A 1030 3.17 -5.70 -65.67
CA LEU A 1030 4.57 -5.59 -65.26
C LEU A 1030 5.38 -4.86 -66.35
N SER A 1031 5.90 -3.67 -66.04
CA SER A 1031 6.82 -2.91 -66.90
C SER A 1031 8.25 -3.40 -66.65
N TYR A 1032 8.75 -4.29 -67.51
CA TYR A 1032 10.13 -4.77 -67.48
C TYR A 1032 10.77 -4.67 -68.86
N SER A 1033 12.10 -4.59 -68.91
CA SER A 1033 12.86 -4.47 -70.15
C SER A 1033 12.95 -5.82 -70.87
N ILE A 1034 12.02 -6.06 -71.80
CA ILE A 1034 11.97 -7.28 -72.62
C ILE A 1034 13.29 -7.48 -73.38
N SER A 1035 13.89 -6.41 -73.90
CA SER A 1035 15.16 -6.48 -74.65
C SER A 1035 16.34 -6.91 -73.76
N ALA A 1036 16.40 -6.43 -72.51
CA ALA A 1036 17.45 -6.82 -71.57
C ALA A 1036 17.33 -8.30 -71.18
N VAL A 1037 16.11 -8.77 -70.92
CA VAL A 1037 15.86 -10.18 -70.59
C VAL A 1037 16.22 -11.09 -71.76
N LEU A 1038 15.82 -10.73 -72.99
CA LEU A 1038 16.14 -11.49 -74.19
C LEU A 1038 17.65 -11.59 -74.44
N ALA A 1039 18.39 -10.48 -74.27
CA ALA A 1039 19.84 -10.48 -74.42
C ALA A 1039 20.53 -11.43 -73.44
N ARG A 1040 19.98 -11.60 -72.23
CA ARG A 1040 20.50 -12.53 -71.23
C ARG A 1040 20.14 -13.99 -71.50
N ILE A 1041 19.00 -14.25 -72.12
CA ILE A 1041 18.50 -15.60 -72.44
C ILE A 1041 19.08 -16.13 -73.75
N GLU A 1042 19.57 -15.25 -74.64
CA GLU A 1042 20.08 -15.60 -75.97
C GLU A 1042 21.04 -16.82 -76.01
N PRO A 1043 22.01 -16.98 -75.08
CA PRO A 1043 22.89 -18.15 -75.06
C PRO A 1043 22.16 -19.49 -74.84
N PHE A 1044 21.02 -19.45 -74.16
CA PHE A 1044 20.19 -20.61 -73.80
C PHE A 1044 18.84 -20.59 -74.53
N LYS A 1045 18.79 -20.00 -75.74
CA LYS A 1045 17.57 -19.83 -76.51
C LYS A 1045 16.84 -21.16 -76.79
N ASN A 1046 17.61 -22.25 -76.94
CA ASN A 1046 17.08 -23.58 -77.24
C ASN A 1046 16.54 -24.29 -76.00
N GLU A 1047 17.08 -23.97 -74.82
CA GLU A 1047 16.70 -24.57 -73.54
C GLU A 1047 15.58 -23.79 -72.84
N LEU A 1048 15.52 -22.45 -72.98
CA LEU A 1048 14.51 -21.58 -72.36
C LEU A 1048 13.37 -21.23 -73.34
N VAL A 1049 12.74 -22.26 -73.90
CA VAL A 1049 11.71 -22.14 -74.95
C VAL A 1049 10.45 -21.42 -74.45
N SER A 1050 9.96 -21.77 -73.25
CA SER A 1050 8.75 -21.15 -72.67
C SER A 1050 8.93 -19.66 -72.41
N GLU A 1051 10.11 -19.27 -71.97
CA GLU A 1051 10.50 -17.90 -71.66
C GLU A 1051 10.55 -17.07 -72.96
N ASN A 1052 11.15 -17.61 -74.02
CA ASN A 1052 11.20 -16.95 -75.33
C ASN A 1052 9.81 -16.76 -75.95
N ILE A 1053 8.92 -17.75 -75.85
CA ILE A 1053 7.54 -17.63 -76.36
C ILE A 1053 6.83 -16.43 -75.72
N ILE A 1054 7.00 -16.25 -74.41
CA ILE A 1054 6.39 -15.14 -73.67
C ILE A 1054 6.99 -13.80 -74.12
N LEU A 1055 8.32 -13.72 -74.19
CA LEU A 1055 9.04 -12.49 -74.52
C LEU A 1055 8.80 -12.06 -75.98
N ASP A 1056 8.90 -12.98 -76.93
CA ASP A 1056 8.59 -12.74 -78.34
C ASP A 1056 7.14 -12.30 -78.50
N GLY A 1057 6.22 -12.95 -77.78
CA GLY A 1057 4.81 -12.58 -77.80
C GLY A 1057 4.55 -11.16 -77.29
N ARG A 1058 5.26 -10.71 -76.25
CA ARG A 1058 5.15 -9.34 -75.71
C ARG A 1058 5.87 -8.30 -76.57
N GLN A 1059 6.93 -8.69 -77.28
CA GLN A 1059 7.64 -7.79 -78.22
C GLN A 1059 6.87 -7.57 -79.52
N GLY A 1060 5.75 -8.26 -79.74
CA GLY A 1060 4.99 -8.24 -81.00
C GLY A 1060 5.58 -9.17 -82.07
N ARG A 1061 6.62 -9.94 -81.71
CA ARG A 1061 7.22 -11.01 -82.52
C ARG A 1061 6.34 -12.27 -82.52
N HIS A 1062 5.09 -12.08 -82.96
CA HIS A 1062 4.06 -13.11 -82.92
C HIS A 1062 4.40 -14.31 -83.80
N ARG A 1063 5.08 -14.10 -84.92
CA ARG A 1063 5.51 -15.17 -85.81
C ARG A 1063 6.51 -16.10 -85.13
N GLU A 1064 7.54 -15.56 -84.47
CA GLU A 1064 8.48 -16.40 -83.70
C GLU A 1064 7.81 -17.12 -82.53
N ALA A 1065 6.93 -16.42 -81.78
CA ALA A 1065 6.20 -17.04 -80.68
C ALA A 1065 5.32 -18.22 -81.14
N LEU A 1066 4.57 -18.04 -82.24
CA LEU A 1066 3.75 -19.10 -82.82
C LEU A 1066 4.59 -20.24 -83.39
N ARG A 1067 5.74 -19.94 -84.02
CA ARG A 1067 6.69 -20.95 -84.48
C ARG A 1067 7.25 -21.78 -83.32
N LEU A 1068 7.60 -21.16 -82.20
CA LEU A 1068 8.09 -21.85 -81.00
C LEU A 1068 6.98 -22.67 -80.31
N LEU A 1069 5.73 -22.22 -80.33
CA LEU A 1069 4.60 -23.00 -79.82
C LEU A 1069 4.32 -24.25 -80.67
N THR A 1070 4.33 -24.09 -81.99
CA THR A 1070 3.99 -25.15 -82.96
C THR A 1070 5.11 -26.16 -83.18
N HIS A 1071 6.34 -25.68 -83.43
CA HIS A 1071 7.50 -26.53 -83.72
C HIS A 1071 8.37 -26.78 -82.48
N GLY A 1072 8.40 -25.84 -81.54
CA GLY A 1072 9.19 -25.95 -80.31
C GLY A 1072 8.48 -26.81 -79.25
N LEU A 1073 7.34 -26.40 -78.72
CA LEU A 1073 6.60 -27.17 -77.69
C LEU A 1073 5.64 -28.22 -78.27
N SER A 1074 5.28 -28.11 -79.55
CA SER A 1074 4.20 -28.90 -80.17
C SER A 1074 2.88 -28.78 -79.41
N ASP A 1075 2.59 -27.57 -78.94
CA ASP A 1075 1.38 -27.20 -78.19
C ASP A 1075 0.42 -26.42 -79.08
N TYR A 1076 -0.28 -27.15 -79.94
CA TYR A 1076 -1.22 -26.56 -80.90
C TYR A 1076 -2.41 -25.87 -80.22
N ASP A 1077 -2.86 -26.39 -79.08
CA ASP A 1077 -4.00 -25.83 -78.34
C ASP A 1077 -3.67 -24.47 -77.71
N THR A 1078 -2.50 -24.33 -77.10
CA THR A 1078 -2.07 -23.01 -76.61
C THR A 1078 -1.77 -22.03 -77.74
N ALA A 1079 -1.27 -22.49 -78.90
CA ALA A 1079 -1.09 -21.65 -80.07
C ALA A 1079 -2.44 -21.12 -80.60
N ILE A 1080 -3.47 -21.96 -80.63
CA ILE A 1080 -4.85 -21.56 -80.96
C ILE A 1080 -5.37 -20.53 -79.95
N ARG A 1081 -5.20 -20.78 -78.65
CA ARG A 1081 -5.61 -19.85 -77.60
C ARG A 1081 -4.90 -18.51 -77.71
N TYR A 1082 -3.60 -18.52 -78.03
CA TYR A 1082 -2.82 -17.30 -78.25
C TYR A 1082 -3.41 -16.43 -79.36
N CYS A 1083 -3.81 -17.04 -80.49
CA CYS A 1083 -4.48 -16.32 -81.59
C CYS A 1083 -5.89 -15.84 -81.19
N ALA A 1084 -6.67 -16.67 -80.49
CA ALA A 1084 -8.02 -16.35 -80.05
C ALA A 1084 -8.07 -15.14 -79.10
N TYR A 1085 -7.12 -15.02 -78.18
CA TYR A 1085 -7.03 -13.88 -77.28
C TYR A 1085 -6.21 -12.71 -77.84
N GLY A 1086 -5.63 -12.85 -79.03
CA GLY A 1086 -4.92 -11.77 -79.72
C GLY A 1086 -3.52 -11.45 -79.20
N GLY A 1087 -2.89 -12.37 -78.48
CA GLY A 1087 -1.57 -12.17 -77.88
C GLY A 1087 -1.35 -13.01 -76.60
N PRO A 1088 -0.25 -12.76 -75.88
CA PRO A 1088 0.09 -13.51 -74.67
C PRO A 1088 -0.92 -13.21 -73.56
N THR A 1089 -1.86 -14.13 -73.34
CA THR A 1089 -2.74 -14.17 -72.16
C THR A 1089 -2.75 -15.60 -71.61
N TRP A 1090 -1.88 -15.89 -70.65
CA TRP A 1090 -1.88 -17.19 -69.98
C TRP A 1090 -2.83 -17.15 -68.77
N SER A 1091 -3.97 -17.83 -68.91
CA SER A 1091 -5.03 -18.05 -67.90
C SER A 1091 -5.62 -16.82 -67.22
N ALA A 1092 -6.34 -15.97 -67.96
CA ALA A 1092 -7.48 -15.34 -67.33
C ALA A 1092 -8.50 -16.46 -67.00
N PRO A 1093 -8.97 -16.62 -65.75
CA PRO A 1093 -10.13 -17.45 -65.50
C PRO A 1093 -11.28 -16.94 -66.39
N PRO A 1094 -12.15 -17.83 -66.92
CA PRO A 1094 -13.23 -17.43 -67.83
C PRO A 1094 -14.24 -16.45 -67.23
N THR A 1095 -14.07 -16.04 -65.97
CA THR A 1095 -14.96 -15.16 -65.23
C THR A 1095 -14.55 -13.69 -65.23
N THR A 1096 -13.42 -13.28 -65.84
CA THR A 1096 -13.21 -11.85 -66.14
C THR A 1096 -14.00 -11.48 -67.38
N THR A 1097 -15.25 -11.10 -67.17
CA THR A 1097 -16.30 -10.91 -68.17
C THR A 1097 -16.14 -9.69 -69.08
N THR A 1098 -15.01 -8.98 -69.12
CA THR A 1098 -14.95 -7.69 -69.87
C THR A 1098 -13.59 -7.25 -70.44
N SER A 1099 -12.53 -8.08 -70.49
CA SER A 1099 -11.26 -7.61 -71.08
C SER A 1099 -11.11 -8.06 -72.55
N ASP A 1100 -11.33 -7.10 -73.46
CA ASP A 1100 -10.86 -7.01 -74.83
C ASP A 1100 -10.62 -8.35 -75.55
N THR A 1101 -11.68 -8.94 -76.12
CA THR A 1101 -11.49 -9.74 -77.33
C THR A 1101 -10.74 -8.87 -78.32
N ALA A 1102 -9.52 -9.27 -78.67
CA ALA A 1102 -8.71 -8.50 -79.61
C ALA A 1102 -9.52 -8.18 -80.87
N THR A 1103 -9.26 -7.02 -81.46
CA THR A 1103 -9.92 -6.58 -82.68
C THR A 1103 -9.91 -7.71 -83.69
N ALA A 1104 -11.06 -8.01 -84.30
CA ALA A 1104 -11.21 -9.13 -85.24
C ALA A 1104 -10.10 -9.15 -86.32
N ALA A 1105 -9.63 -7.97 -86.73
CA ALA A 1105 -8.49 -7.81 -87.63
C ALA A 1105 -7.18 -8.42 -87.12
N ARG A 1106 -6.84 -8.23 -85.83
CA ARG A 1106 -5.61 -8.78 -85.25
C ARG A 1106 -5.72 -10.29 -85.03
N GLN A 1107 -6.90 -10.78 -84.64
CA GLN A 1107 -7.14 -12.22 -84.60
C GLN A 1107 -6.92 -12.83 -85.99
N ALA A 1108 -7.51 -12.26 -87.05
CA ALA A 1108 -7.34 -12.75 -88.41
C ALA A 1108 -5.86 -12.77 -88.85
N GLU A 1109 -5.08 -11.73 -88.53
CA GLU A 1109 -3.64 -11.70 -88.80
C GLU A 1109 -2.89 -12.84 -88.10
N LEU A 1110 -3.14 -13.04 -86.79
CA LEU A 1110 -2.49 -14.09 -86.01
C LEU A 1110 -2.90 -15.49 -86.46
N PHE A 1111 -4.17 -15.70 -86.82
CA PHE A 1111 -4.65 -16.96 -87.37
C PHE A 1111 -4.06 -17.24 -88.75
N THR A 1112 -3.76 -16.21 -89.53
CA THR A 1112 -3.02 -16.35 -90.80
C THR A 1112 -1.58 -16.79 -90.55
N TYR A 1113 -0.90 -16.18 -89.57
CA TYR A 1113 0.44 -16.64 -89.17
C TYR A 1113 0.42 -18.08 -88.64
N LEU A 1114 -0.56 -18.43 -87.80
CA LEU A 1114 -0.74 -19.78 -87.29
C LEU A 1114 -0.92 -20.80 -88.43
N LEU A 1115 -1.75 -20.47 -89.43
CA LEU A 1115 -1.94 -21.31 -90.61
C LEU A 1115 -0.63 -21.52 -91.37
N THR A 1116 0.18 -20.46 -91.56
CA THR A 1116 1.48 -20.59 -92.24
C THR A 1116 2.48 -21.48 -91.50
N GLU A 1117 2.48 -21.47 -90.16
CA GLU A 1117 3.33 -22.35 -89.36
C GLU A 1117 2.78 -23.79 -89.32
N PHE A 1118 1.44 -23.96 -89.25
CA PHE A 1118 0.80 -25.28 -89.32
C PHE A 1118 1.09 -26.01 -90.63
N LEU A 1119 1.11 -25.30 -91.75
CA LEU A 1119 1.49 -25.84 -93.06
C LEU A 1119 2.97 -26.29 -93.13
N GLN A 1120 3.81 -25.84 -92.20
CA GLN A 1120 5.22 -26.22 -92.11
C GLN A 1120 5.48 -27.34 -91.10
N ILE A 1121 4.46 -27.92 -90.45
CA ILE A 1121 4.62 -29.03 -89.50
C ILE A 1121 5.37 -30.19 -90.19
N ALA A 1122 6.47 -30.67 -89.60
CA ALA A 1122 7.36 -31.63 -90.26
C ALA A 1122 6.68 -32.97 -90.58
N ASP A 1123 5.90 -33.52 -89.65
CA ASP A 1123 5.14 -34.74 -89.86
C ASP A 1123 3.94 -34.49 -90.80
N PRO A 1124 3.90 -35.13 -91.99
CA PRO A 1124 2.85 -34.88 -92.98
C PRO A 1124 1.45 -35.29 -92.48
N VAL A 1125 1.36 -36.33 -91.63
CA VAL A 1125 0.07 -36.78 -91.08
C VAL A 1125 -0.46 -35.76 -90.09
N CYS A 1126 0.38 -35.39 -89.12
CA CYS A 1126 0.05 -34.35 -88.15
C CYS A 1126 -0.25 -33.00 -88.82
N ARG A 1127 0.49 -32.65 -89.89
CA ARG A 1127 0.25 -31.44 -90.69
C ARG A 1127 -1.18 -31.42 -91.25
N ALA A 1128 -1.61 -32.50 -91.88
CA ALA A 1128 -2.93 -32.57 -92.49
C ALA A 1128 -4.05 -32.54 -91.43
N GLU A 1129 -3.92 -33.33 -90.35
CA GLU A 1129 -4.92 -33.41 -89.27
C GLU A 1129 -5.05 -32.09 -88.49
N ARG A 1130 -3.94 -31.48 -88.08
CA ARG A 1130 -3.99 -30.26 -87.25
C ARG A 1130 -4.41 -29.04 -88.06
N THR A 1131 -4.00 -28.95 -89.32
CA THR A 1131 -4.41 -27.84 -90.19
C THR A 1131 -5.88 -27.95 -90.57
N SER A 1132 -6.38 -29.15 -90.88
CA SER A 1132 -7.80 -29.36 -91.16
C SER A 1132 -8.67 -29.03 -89.94
N ASP A 1133 -8.28 -29.48 -88.74
CA ASP A 1133 -8.97 -29.18 -87.48
C ASP A 1133 -8.97 -27.66 -87.18
N LEU A 1134 -7.84 -26.97 -87.39
CA LEU A 1134 -7.73 -25.52 -87.22
C LEU A 1134 -8.71 -24.76 -88.14
N LEU A 1135 -8.67 -25.07 -89.43
CA LEU A 1135 -9.54 -24.46 -90.43
C LEU A 1135 -11.01 -24.74 -90.11
N ALA A 1136 -11.35 -25.99 -89.77
CA ALA A 1136 -12.70 -26.39 -89.46
C ALA A 1136 -13.25 -25.68 -88.20
N ARG A 1137 -12.45 -25.51 -87.14
CA ARG A 1137 -12.88 -24.85 -85.89
C ARG A 1137 -13.03 -23.35 -86.02
N PHE A 1138 -12.11 -22.69 -86.74
CA PHE A 1138 -12.07 -21.23 -86.88
C PHE A 1138 -12.46 -20.76 -88.28
N ALA A 1139 -13.36 -21.50 -88.93
CA ALA A 1139 -13.79 -21.28 -90.30
C ALA A 1139 -14.27 -19.84 -90.59
N SER A 1140 -14.86 -19.17 -89.59
CA SER A 1140 -15.33 -17.78 -89.71
C SER A 1140 -14.23 -16.73 -89.73
N VAL A 1141 -13.01 -17.07 -89.28
CA VAL A 1141 -11.87 -16.15 -89.21
C VAL A 1141 -11.09 -16.11 -90.53
N TYR A 1142 -11.18 -17.19 -91.31
CA TYR A 1142 -10.46 -17.36 -92.55
C TYR A 1142 -11.31 -16.99 -93.76
N ASP A 1143 -10.72 -16.26 -94.70
CA ASP A 1143 -11.32 -16.11 -96.02
C ASP A 1143 -11.06 -17.35 -96.88
N ILE A 1144 -12.10 -17.81 -97.59
CA ILE A 1144 -12.03 -19.03 -98.39
C ILE A 1144 -11.00 -18.90 -99.52
N ALA A 1145 -10.87 -17.72 -100.14
CA ALA A 1145 -9.95 -17.52 -101.24
C ALA A 1145 -8.49 -17.55 -100.75
N ASP A 1146 -8.23 -16.98 -99.57
CA ASP A 1146 -6.88 -16.96 -98.99
C ASP A 1146 -6.44 -18.35 -98.52
N VAL A 1147 -7.33 -19.14 -97.91
CA VAL A 1147 -7.00 -20.52 -97.50
C VAL A 1147 -6.71 -21.41 -98.70
N LEU A 1148 -7.53 -21.36 -99.74
CA LEU A 1148 -7.33 -22.18 -100.94
C LEU A 1148 -6.04 -21.84 -101.70
N ARG A 1149 -5.51 -20.62 -101.52
CA ARG A 1149 -4.20 -20.22 -102.07
C ARG A 1149 -3.01 -20.70 -101.23
N LEU A 1150 -3.19 -20.86 -99.92
CA LEU A 1150 -2.11 -21.22 -99.00
C LEU A 1150 -1.94 -22.74 -98.84
N VAL A 1151 -3.03 -23.50 -98.93
CA VAL A 1151 -3.00 -24.96 -98.77
C VAL A 1151 -2.30 -25.62 -99.98
N PRO A 1152 -1.46 -26.65 -99.77
CA PRO A 1152 -0.83 -27.40 -100.86
C PRO A 1152 -1.85 -28.03 -101.82
N ASP A 1153 -1.60 -27.90 -103.12
CA ASP A 1153 -2.41 -28.52 -104.19
C ASP A 1153 -2.49 -30.05 -104.09
N GLU A 1154 -1.56 -30.66 -103.35
CA GLU A 1154 -1.48 -32.10 -103.08
C GLU A 1154 -2.60 -32.59 -102.15
N TRP A 1155 -3.22 -31.69 -101.39
CA TRP A 1155 -4.24 -32.07 -100.41
C TRP A 1155 -5.56 -32.38 -101.11
N SER A 1156 -6.05 -33.58 -100.87
CA SER A 1156 -7.40 -33.95 -101.33
C SER A 1156 -8.45 -33.06 -100.69
N VAL A 1157 -9.52 -32.77 -101.44
CA VAL A 1157 -10.67 -31.99 -100.95
C VAL A 1157 -11.28 -32.61 -99.68
N ASP A 1158 -11.14 -33.92 -99.48
CA ASP A 1158 -11.60 -34.64 -98.29
C ASP A 1158 -10.99 -34.10 -96.99
N ILE A 1159 -9.69 -33.76 -97.02
CA ILE A 1159 -8.96 -33.19 -95.87
C ILE A 1159 -9.57 -31.83 -95.47
N LEU A 1160 -10.06 -31.05 -96.43
CA LEU A 1160 -10.67 -29.73 -96.20
C LEU A 1160 -12.20 -29.77 -96.11
N SER A 1161 -12.82 -30.94 -96.19
CA SER A 1161 -14.27 -31.08 -96.35
C SER A 1161 -15.05 -30.41 -95.22
N GLU A 1162 -14.64 -30.62 -93.96
CA GLU A 1162 -15.31 -30.03 -92.80
C GLU A 1162 -15.23 -28.49 -92.79
N TYR A 1163 -14.08 -27.94 -93.19
CA TYR A 1163 -13.88 -26.50 -93.34
C TYR A 1163 -14.77 -25.93 -94.45
N LEU A 1164 -14.72 -26.52 -95.66
CA LEU A 1164 -15.50 -26.06 -96.81
C LEU A 1164 -17.00 -26.10 -96.53
N VAL A 1165 -17.49 -27.17 -95.88
CA VAL A 1165 -18.90 -27.27 -95.48
C VAL A 1165 -19.28 -26.15 -94.52
N ARG A 1166 -18.45 -25.84 -93.51
CA ARG A 1166 -18.73 -24.76 -92.55
C ARG A 1166 -18.70 -23.38 -93.20
N VAL A 1167 -17.69 -23.06 -94.01
CA VAL A 1167 -17.59 -21.74 -94.66
C VAL A 1167 -18.71 -21.54 -95.68
N LEU A 1168 -18.97 -22.52 -96.54
CA LEU A 1168 -20.05 -22.41 -97.54
C LEU A 1168 -21.42 -22.31 -96.87
N ARG A 1169 -21.65 -23.06 -95.77
CA ARG A 1169 -22.89 -22.92 -94.99
C ARG A 1169 -22.99 -21.53 -94.35
N GLY A 1170 -21.88 -20.97 -93.86
CA GLY A 1170 -21.80 -19.60 -93.36
C GLY A 1170 -22.17 -18.57 -94.42
N VAL A 1171 -21.60 -18.67 -95.62
CA VAL A 1171 -21.90 -17.79 -96.77
C VAL A 1171 -23.37 -17.93 -97.21
N VAL A 1172 -23.89 -19.15 -97.28
CA VAL A 1172 -25.31 -19.36 -97.62
C VAL A 1172 -26.22 -18.79 -96.53
N SER A 1173 -25.85 -18.92 -95.26
CA SER A 1173 -26.60 -18.34 -94.13
C SER A 1173 -26.59 -16.81 -94.20
N SER A 1174 -25.44 -16.18 -94.42
CA SER A 1174 -25.33 -14.72 -94.52
C SER A 1174 -26.11 -14.17 -95.72
N VAL A 1175 -26.08 -14.86 -96.86
CA VAL A 1175 -26.89 -14.50 -98.04
C VAL A 1175 -28.39 -14.61 -97.75
N ARG A 1176 -28.83 -15.64 -97.01
CA ARG A 1176 -30.24 -15.80 -96.60
C ARG A 1176 -30.65 -14.72 -95.60
N GLU A 1177 -29.81 -14.43 -94.62
CA GLU A 1177 -30.04 -13.36 -93.63
C GLU A 1177 -30.14 -11.99 -94.29
N ALA A 1178 -29.22 -11.66 -95.20
CA ALA A 1178 -29.26 -10.42 -95.97
C ALA A 1178 -30.53 -10.32 -96.86
N LYS A 1179 -30.99 -11.43 -97.44
CA LYS A 1179 -32.26 -11.47 -98.19
C LYS A 1179 -33.48 -11.22 -97.29
N VAL A 1180 -33.51 -11.82 -96.09
CA VAL A 1180 -34.58 -11.60 -95.10
C VAL A 1180 -34.56 -10.16 -94.60
N GLN A 1181 -33.38 -9.63 -94.24
CA GLN A 1181 -33.22 -8.22 -93.88
C GLN A 1181 -33.70 -7.31 -94.99
N ARG A 1182 -33.28 -7.52 -96.25
CA ARG A 1182 -33.75 -6.74 -97.40
C ARG A 1182 -35.27 -6.83 -97.58
N ALA A 1183 -35.87 -8.00 -97.42
CA ALA A 1183 -37.31 -8.18 -97.53
C ALA A 1183 -38.08 -7.47 -96.39
N LEU A 1184 -37.57 -7.54 -95.16
CA LEU A 1184 -38.12 -6.79 -94.02
C LEU A 1184 -37.99 -5.28 -94.22
N SER A 1185 -36.82 -4.80 -94.68
CA SER A 1185 -36.60 -3.40 -95.04
C SER A 1185 -37.53 -2.94 -96.17
N ALA A 1186 -37.75 -3.76 -97.19
CA ALA A 1186 -38.69 -3.46 -98.27
C ALA A 1186 -40.15 -3.41 -97.78
N GLY A 1187 -40.53 -4.31 -96.86
CA GLY A 1187 -41.85 -4.28 -96.23
C GLY A 1187 -42.06 -3.04 -95.36
N LEU A 1188 -41.03 -2.63 -94.61
CA LEU A 1188 -41.04 -1.36 -93.87
C LEU A 1188 -41.12 -0.16 -94.82
N TYR A 1189 -40.37 -0.18 -95.92
CA TYR A 1189 -40.44 0.87 -96.95
C TYR A 1189 -41.84 0.98 -97.54
N LEU A 1190 -42.47 -0.12 -97.96
CA LEU A 1190 -43.86 -0.15 -98.46
C LEU A 1190 -44.86 0.40 -97.44
N ARG A 1191 -44.68 0.08 -96.15
CA ARG A 1191 -45.54 0.62 -95.08
C ARG A 1191 -45.37 2.14 -94.95
N VAL A 1192 -44.14 2.64 -95.05
CA VAL A 1192 -43.86 4.09 -95.04
C VAL A 1192 -44.42 4.76 -96.29
N ASP A 1193 -44.28 4.14 -97.46
CA ASP A 1193 -44.74 4.67 -98.74
C ASP A 1193 -46.28 4.70 -98.84
N ALA A 1194 -46.97 3.68 -98.33
CA ALA A 1194 -48.42 3.70 -98.20
C ALA A 1194 -48.90 4.83 -97.26
N GLY A 1195 -48.24 4.98 -96.09
CA GLY A 1195 -48.53 6.09 -95.18
C GLY A 1195 -48.17 7.47 -95.77
N PHE A 1196 -47.18 7.54 -96.66
CA PHE A 1196 -46.86 8.75 -97.43
C PHE A 1196 -47.92 9.04 -98.50
N GLY A 1197 -48.41 8.03 -99.22
CA GLY A 1197 -49.50 8.16 -100.19
C GLY A 1197 -50.80 8.67 -99.57
N GLU A 1198 -51.20 8.12 -98.43
CA GLU A 1198 -52.36 8.61 -97.66
C GLU A 1198 -52.20 10.09 -97.28
N LYS A 1199 -50.99 10.50 -96.85
CA LYS A 1199 -50.68 11.91 -96.57
C LYS A 1199 -50.71 12.77 -97.84
N LEU A 1200 -50.16 12.29 -98.95
CA LEU A 1200 -50.12 13.02 -100.21
C LEU A 1200 -51.53 13.27 -100.76
N GLU A 1201 -52.41 12.27 -100.69
CA GLU A 1201 -53.83 12.41 -101.04
C GLU A 1201 -54.54 13.44 -100.17
N SER A 1202 -54.20 13.52 -98.87
CA SER A 1202 -54.75 14.53 -97.96
C SER A 1202 -54.28 15.96 -98.28
N ILE A 1203 -53.03 16.14 -98.73
CA ILE A 1203 -52.44 17.45 -99.02
C ILE A 1203 -52.93 18.00 -100.37
N GLY A 1204 -53.23 17.12 -101.33
CA GLY A 1204 -53.69 17.51 -102.66
C GLY A 1204 -52.58 18.13 -103.53
N GLY A 1205 -52.77 18.07 -104.85
CA GLY A 1205 -51.80 18.61 -105.81
C GLY A 1205 -51.84 20.13 -105.92
N TRP A 1206 -50.74 20.74 -106.36
CA TRP A 1206 -50.63 22.16 -106.69
C TRP A 1206 -50.07 22.31 -108.11
N VAL A 1207 -50.59 23.25 -108.88
CA VAL A 1207 -50.18 23.58 -110.25
C VAL A 1207 -49.52 24.95 -110.25
N GLU A 1208 -48.24 24.99 -110.64
CA GLU A 1208 -47.51 26.23 -110.90
C GLU A 1208 -47.74 26.65 -112.35
N GLY A 1209 -48.56 27.68 -112.56
CA GLY A 1209 -48.70 28.35 -113.85
C GLY A 1209 -47.80 29.58 -113.93
N GLU A 1210 -47.72 30.24 -115.09
CA GLU A 1210 -46.98 31.52 -115.25
C GLU A 1210 -47.42 32.60 -114.25
N THR A 1211 -48.60 32.45 -113.65
CA THR A 1211 -49.16 33.36 -112.64
C THR A 1211 -49.01 32.88 -111.19
N GLY A 1212 -48.20 31.84 -110.94
CA GLY A 1212 -47.97 31.27 -109.61
C GLY A 1212 -48.74 29.98 -109.30
N VAL A 1213 -48.49 29.43 -108.11
CA VAL A 1213 -48.94 28.11 -107.65
C VAL A 1213 -50.41 28.14 -107.17
N ARG A 1214 -51.29 27.35 -107.80
CA ARG A 1214 -52.69 27.13 -107.37
C ARG A 1214 -52.91 25.67 -106.96
N ALA A 1215 -53.57 25.44 -105.83
CA ALA A 1215 -54.05 24.10 -105.45
C ALA A 1215 -54.96 23.53 -106.56
N LEU A 1216 -54.70 22.30 -106.99
CA LEU A 1216 -55.42 21.60 -108.08
C LEU A 1216 -56.89 21.31 -107.70
N LYS A 1217 -57.24 21.27 -106.42
CA LYS A 1217 -58.63 21.11 -105.98
C LYS A 1217 -59.24 22.46 -105.61
N GLY A 1218 -59.95 23.04 -106.58
CA GLY A 1218 -60.93 24.09 -106.35
C GLY A 1218 -62.04 23.59 -105.43
N SER A 1219 -62.35 24.41 -104.44
CA SER A 1219 -63.47 24.35 -103.51
C SER A 1219 -64.77 23.85 -104.15
N GLY A 1220 -65.22 22.66 -103.75
CA GLY A 1220 -66.54 22.13 -104.02
C GLY A 1220 -67.15 21.61 -102.73
N GLU A 1221 -68.08 22.40 -102.20
CA GLU A 1221 -69.19 22.00 -101.33
C GLU A 1221 -68.88 21.56 -99.88
N VAL A 1222 -69.08 22.57 -99.02
CA VAL A 1222 -69.57 22.52 -97.65
C VAL A 1222 -70.53 21.34 -97.40
N ARG A 1223 -70.19 20.48 -96.44
CA ARG A 1223 -71.17 19.80 -95.59
C ARG A 1223 -70.79 20.07 -94.14
N GLU A 1224 -71.46 21.08 -93.58
CA GLU A 1224 -71.78 21.13 -92.16
C GLU A 1224 -72.61 19.88 -91.87
N ASP A 1225 -72.14 19.01 -90.98
CA ASP A 1225 -72.99 18.11 -90.21
C ASP A 1225 -72.30 17.81 -88.87
N VAL A 1226 -72.73 18.59 -87.87
CA VAL A 1226 -73.35 18.09 -86.63
C VAL A 1226 -72.50 17.19 -85.71
N GLU A 1227 -72.10 17.84 -84.61
CA GLU A 1227 -72.32 17.45 -83.21
C GLU A 1227 -71.66 16.20 -82.59
N HIS A 1228 -70.93 16.53 -81.53
CA HIS A 1228 -70.99 15.94 -80.18
C HIS A 1228 -70.36 14.59 -79.85
N GLU A 1229 -69.86 14.59 -78.60
CA GLU A 1229 -69.35 13.50 -77.76
C GLU A 1229 -67.89 13.16 -78.01
N GLY A 1230 -66.98 13.24 -77.05
CA GLY A 1230 -67.14 13.23 -75.60
C GLY A 1230 -65.87 12.57 -75.05
N ASP A 1231 -65.33 13.17 -74.00
CA ASP A 1231 -64.34 12.62 -73.07
C ASP A 1231 -62.95 12.23 -73.62
N ASN A 1232 -61.88 12.99 -73.34
CA ASN A 1232 -61.22 13.23 -72.04
C ASN A 1232 -60.12 12.19 -71.75
N ASP A 1233 -59.02 12.71 -71.19
CA ASP A 1233 -57.74 12.07 -70.83
C ASP A 1233 -56.77 11.91 -72.02
N GLY A 1234 -55.58 12.51 -72.06
CA GLY A 1234 -54.72 13.10 -71.05
C GLY A 1234 -53.26 12.82 -71.48
N GLU A 1235 -52.35 13.73 -71.17
CA GLU A 1235 -50.87 13.61 -71.32
C GLU A 1235 -50.20 14.15 -72.60
N ARG A 1236 -50.13 15.49 -72.64
CA ARG A 1236 -48.88 16.26 -72.59
C ARG A 1236 -47.69 15.78 -73.46
N TYR A 1237 -47.55 16.36 -74.65
CA TYR A 1237 -46.25 16.84 -75.12
C TYR A 1237 -46.28 18.37 -75.20
N GLY A 1238 -45.60 19.03 -74.26
CA GLY A 1238 -45.20 20.42 -74.40
C GLY A 1238 -43.99 20.49 -75.31
N GLY A 1239 -44.23 20.81 -76.58
CA GLY A 1239 -43.20 21.08 -77.58
C GLY A 1239 -43.86 21.86 -78.71
N THR A 1240 -43.61 23.16 -78.74
CA THR A 1240 -44.10 24.14 -79.72
C THR A 1240 -44.05 23.61 -81.16
N PRO A 1241 -45.19 23.54 -81.86
CA PRO A 1241 -45.22 23.32 -83.30
C PRO A 1241 -44.86 24.64 -83.98
N GLY A 1242 -43.58 24.82 -84.28
CA GLY A 1242 -43.17 25.81 -85.27
C GLY A 1242 -43.43 25.20 -86.64
N ASP A 1243 -44.43 25.75 -87.34
CA ASP A 1243 -44.70 25.51 -88.75
C ASP A 1243 -43.42 25.67 -89.58
N LEU A 1244 -42.77 24.56 -89.89
CA LEU A 1244 -41.88 24.46 -91.03
C LEU A 1244 -42.55 23.50 -92.01
N VAL A 1245 -43.30 24.11 -92.93
CA VAL A 1245 -43.74 23.51 -94.19
C VAL A 1245 -42.47 23.15 -94.97
N GLY A 1246 -41.89 21.99 -94.67
CA GLY A 1246 -40.75 21.45 -95.37
C GLY A 1246 -41.21 20.87 -96.70
N GLY A 1247 -41.12 21.68 -97.77
CA GLY A 1247 -41.21 21.17 -99.13
C GLY A 1247 -40.00 20.31 -99.44
N ILE A 1248 -40.24 19.10 -99.97
CA ILE A 1248 -39.20 18.18 -100.44
C ILE A 1248 -38.58 18.79 -101.71
N ILE A 1249 -37.27 19.06 -101.68
CA ILE A 1249 -36.51 19.45 -102.88
C ILE A 1249 -35.73 18.22 -103.34
N VAL A 1250 -35.98 17.80 -104.58
CA VAL A 1250 -35.18 16.81 -105.28
C VAL A 1250 -34.08 17.57 -106.03
N ASP A 1251 -32.85 17.51 -105.54
CA ASP A 1251 -31.70 18.06 -106.26
C ASP A 1251 -31.46 17.27 -107.57
N GLY A 1252 -30.73 17.87 -108.52
CA GLY A 1252 -30.44 17.29 -109.85
C GLY A 1252 -29.74 15.94 -109.85
N ASP A 1253 -29.23 15.49 -108.70
CA ASP A 1253 -28.62 14.17 -108.49
C ASP A 1253 -29.63 13.12 -107.95
N GLY A 1254 -30.93 13.44 -107.87
CA GLY A 1254 -31.97 12.54 -107.39
C GLY A 1254 -31.94 12.31 -105.87
N ILE A 1255 -31.27 13.18 -105.13
CA ILE A 1255 -31.20 13.15 -103.66
C ILE A 1255 -32.39 13.92 -103.11
N LEU A 1256 -33.28 13.22 -102.40
CA LEU A 1256 -34.38 13.80 -101.62
C LEU A 1256 -33.81 14.45 -100.36
N ARG A 1257 -33.99 15.77 -100.18
CA ARG A 1257 -33.68 16.47 -98.93
C ARG A 1257 -34.94 16.96 -98.23
#